data_AF-G4Z9C9-F1
#
_entry.id   AF-G4Z9C9-F1
#
_cell.length_a   1.000
_cell.length_b   1.000
_cell.length_c   1.000
_cell.angle_alpha   90.00
_cell.angle_beta   90.00
_cell.angle_gamma   90.00
#
_symmetry.space_group_name_H-M   'P 1'
#
loop_
_entity.id
_entity.type
_entity.pdbx_description
1 polymer ?
#
loop_
_entity_poly.entity_id
_entity_poly.type
_entity_poly.pdbx_seq_one_letter_code
_entity_poly.pdbx_strand_id
1 'polypeptide(L)'
;MGIQVYPGNIPVPSPAKPPPKFVTRVTPFELTTGLYHWATCLFIVALVCSQLLGAVWDSQTTTRHLLYGRSPTLGPSQIVGINDVPYPDRVVACVRRGNSYEPKLVSSLLAAPGVSAILEDSTGTGVHGYRLRQRRVGAVTDSLDSATQIAYESSCRLIANTMNNIFNACLALGYTNLTRDNLRVVDDWDSNNLYMLPNTLPILIMPYWDNAPQARHAVPTWGGDACMFRLQDAYAATGSASKLASFRAVNRSVRFERTMEWLGRPGGRWKNGWYEDLEGVRWYADLTSSAPEAPYFMMFRLFNMRTGKEWDCSNPGDCEAAGKLGRWGDKFISSSKSHKFSSVSIANGTEFGLFLYESDEIRTVRITFDWETLVSNLSVGLVLARWIVGLISLHVGALQGKTQWFSGGIGCVSGAGSFMLLPIVSLPRLKMTLAAFWTVGCRFEGQQSGLADAWFAIYPAIAHLVLIYFSLLNILAKALRRRISDVLFTPTVAAFCLLHYFRMEIAESGWLKGIDGRISTVVFSDEVDKMQMVDYFTTDLAWRMNGRVALIFWLKVAILAVNLLPLVLARSFPMNERHSEMDLNGVEKALALCARHVGGLGQSLTYIVVEQVEATYKIALVNSYELIRMGYLVFGDKYLMTFDEWDLLSSMAPSKAFVHFWNHRVLVWKLRPVAVDCHAEIAGGRALQWIQPQMWRLDDPRLQQVRWWQVSACSIQC
;
A
#
# COMPACT_ATOMS: atom_id res chain seq x y z
N MET A 1 33.59 -88.82 -53.20
CA MET A 1 32.45 -88.24 -52.47
C MET A 1 32.84 -86.86 -52.01
N GLY A 2 32.14 -85.84 -52.51
CA GLY A 2 32.47 -84.43 -52.29
C GLY A 2 31.96 -83.91 -50.95
N ILE A 3 32.69 -82.95 -50.39
CA ILE A 3 32.24 -82.11 -49.29
C ILE A 3 32.22 -80.67 -49.81
N GLN A 4 31.01 -80.11 -49.86
CA GLN A 4 30.72 -78.72 -50.18
C GLN A 4 31.32 -77.78 -49.12
N VAL A 5 31.97 -76.72 -49.58
CA VAL A 5 32.36 -75.55 -48.78
C VAL A 5 31.20 -74.55 -48.82
N TYR A 6 30.65 -74.19 -47.65
CA TYR A 6 29.81 -73.00 -47.49
C TYR A 6 30.68 -71.82 -47.01
N PRO A 7 30.48 -70.60 -47.54
CA PRO A 7 31.20 -69.42 -47.05
C PRO A 7 30.61 -68.98 -45.70
N GLY A 8 31.47 -68.82 -44.69
CA GLY A 8 31.10 -68.23 -43.41
C GLY A 8 30.75 -66.75 -43.57
N ASN A 9 29.54 -66.39 -43.13
CA ASN A 9 29.08 -65.02 -43.01
C ASN A 9 30.00 -64.20 -42.09
N ILE A 10 30.54 -63.11 -42.62
CA ILE A 10 31.13 -62.03 -41.83
C ILE A 10 29.97 -61.30 -41.14
N PRO A 11 29.96 -61.15 -39.80
CA PRO A 11 28.94 -60.35 -39.14
C PRO A 11 29.13 -58.88 -39.51
N VAL A 12 28.13 -58.33 -40.21
CA VAL A 12 27.98 -56.89 -40.45
C VAL A 12 27.79 -56.20 -39.09
N PRO A 13 28.54 -55.13 -38.76
CA PRO A 13 28.32 -54.38 -37.53
C PRO A 13 26.90 -53.80 -37.54
N SER A 14 26.17 -54.02 -36.46
CA SER A 14 24.82 -53.46 -36.29
C SER A 14 24.89 -51.93 -36.36
N PRO A 15 23.90 -51.26 -36.96
CA PRO A 15 23.86 -49.81 -36.97
C PRO A 15 23.78 -49.32 -35.52
N ALA A 16 24.75 -48.49 -35.13
CA ALA A 16 24.81 -47.83 -33.84
C ALA A 16 23.44 -47.22 -33.50
N LYS A 17 22.83 -47.66 -32.39
CA LYS A 17 21.60 -47.05 -31.88
C LYS A 17 21.86 -45.55 -31.69
N PRO A 18 20.99 -44.66 -32.21
CA PRO A 18 21.16 -43.23 -31.98
C PRO A 18 21.19 -42.95 -30.48
N PRO A 19 22.04 -42.01 -30.01
CA PRO A 19 22.16 -41.71 -28.60
C PRO A 19 20.81 -41.29 -28.02
N PRO A 20 20.54 -41.58 -26.73
CA PRO A 20 19.32 -41.17 -26.07
C PRO A 20 19.20 -39.65 -26.14
N LYS A 21 18.31 -39.15 -26.99
CA LYS A 21 17.98 -37.73 -27.06
C LYS A 21 17.27 -37.36 -25.76
N PHE A 22 17.71 -36.30 -25.08
CA PHE A 22 16.98 -35.63 -23.99
C PHE A 22 15.62 -35.03 -24.41
N VAL A 23 15.14 -35.35 -25.62
CA VAL A 23 13.86 -34.87 -26.15
C VAL A 23 12.74 -35.73 -25.54
N THR A 24 12.49 -35.53 -24.25
CA THR A 24 11.19 -35.79 -23.68
C THR A 24 10.22 -34.77 -24.25
N ARG A 25 9.09 -35.24 -24.79
CA ARG A 25 7.98 -34.38 -25.25
C ARG A 25 7.58 -33.48 -24.08
N VAL A 26 7.73 -32.15 -24.23
CA VAL A 26 7.32 -31.18 -23.21
C VAL A 26 5.86 -31.46 -22.86
N THR A 27 5.60 -31.71 -21.58
CA THR A 27 4.26 -32.02 -21.11
C THR A 27 3.43 -30.73 -21.02
N PRO A 28 2.10 -30.82 -21.17
CA PRO A 28 1.24 -29.64 -20.99
C PRO A 28 1.40 -29.00 -19.60
N PHE A 29 1.70 -29.80 -18.57
CA PHE A 29 1.96 -29.32 -17.21
C PHE A 29 3.26 -28.49 -17.09
N GLU A 30 4.33 -28.92 -17.76
CA GLU A 30 5.59 -28.16 -17.81
C GLU A 30 5.41 -26.83 -18.53
N LEU A 31 4.63 -26.82 -19.62
CA LEU A 31 4.31 -25.62 -20.37
C LEU A 31 3.48 -24.63 -19.54
N THR A 32 2.41 -25.09 -18.86
CA THR A 32 1.58 -24.23 -18.01
C THR A 32 2.38 -23.65 -16.84
N THR A 33 3.27 -24.44 -16.23
CA THR A 33 4.14 -23.96 -15.15
C THR A 33 5.16 -22.93 -15.66
N GLY A 34 5.73 -23.14 -16.86
CA GLY A 34 6.59 -22.16 -17.52
C GLY A 34 5.87 -20.84 -17.80
N LEU A 35 4.66 -20.91 -18.37
CA LEU A 35 3.80 -19.74 -18.62
C LEU A 35 3.43 -19.01 -17.33
N TYR A 36 3.16 -19.73 -16.24
CA TYR A 36 2.89 -19.14 -14.93
C TYR A 36 4.06 -18.27 -14.43
N HIS A 37 5.31 -18.74 -14.55
CA HIS A 37 6.46 -17.95 -14.12
C HIS A 37 6.76 -16.77 -15.06
N TRP A 38 6.55 -16.92 -16.36
CA TRP A 38 6.61 -15.81 -17.30
C TRP A 38 5.57 -14.74 -16.99
N ALA A 39 4.31 -15.15 -16.80
CA ALA A 39 3.22 -14.25 -16.42
C ALA A 39 3.50 -13.56 -15.08
N THR A 40 4.03 -14.30 -14.10
CA THR A 40 4.46 -13.71 -12.82
C THR A 40 5.56 -12.68 -13.04
N CYS A 41 6.63 -13.03 -13.75
CA CYS A 41 7.76 -12.14 -13.98
C CYS A 41 7.31 -10.86 -14.67
N LEU A 42 6.51 -10.98 -15.74
CA LEU A 42 5.93 -9.83 -16.45
C LEU A 42 5.00 -9.00 -15.57
N PHE A 43 4.20 -9.64 -14.71
CA PHE A 43 3.35 -8.94 -13.75
C PHE A 43 4.17 -8.11 -12.75
N ILE A 44 5.22 -8.68 -12.15
CA ILE A 44 6.10 -7.93 -11.23
C ILE A 44 6.84 -6.81 -11.96
N VAL A 45 7.31 -7.05 -13.19
CA VAL A 45 7.92 -6.02 -14.03
C VAL A 45 6.94 -4.88 -14.28
N ALA A 46 5.68 -5.17 -14.64
CA ALA A 46 4.65 -4.16 -14.84
C ALA A 46 4.39 -3.33 -13.57
N LEU A 47 4.31 -4.00 -12.40
CA LEU A 47 4.18 -3.30 -11.12
C LEU A 47 5.37 -2.37 -10.87
N VAL A 48 6.60 -2.88 -10.91
CA VAL A 48 7.81 -2.08 -10.62
C VAL A 48 8.01 -0.95 -11.64
N CYS A 49 7.80 -1.21 -12.93
CA CYS A 49 7.92 -0.19 -13.97
C CYS A 49 6.85 0.90 -13.86
N SER A 50 5.71 0.65 -13.21
CA SER A 50 4.71 1.70 -12.97
C SER A 50 5.26 2.84 -12.09
N GLN A 51 6.25 2.57 -11.23
CA GLN A 51 6.95 3.63 -10.48
C GLN A 51 7.91 4.45 -11.32
N LEU A 52 8.50 3.86 -12.37
CA LEU A 52 9.34 4.60 -13.32
C LEU A 52 8.48 5.53 -14.18
N LEU A 53 7.27 5.09 -14.55
CA LEU A 53 6.27 5.99 -15.14
C LEU A 53 5.95 7.15 -14.20
N GLY A 54 5.91 6.91 -12.88
CA GLY A 54 5.74 7.93 -11.85
C GLY A 54 6.84 9.00 -11.78
N ALA A 55 8.03 8.77 -12.37
CA ALA A 55 9.08 9.79 -12.47
C ALA A 55 8.74 10.87 -13.52
N VAL A 56 7.99 10.49 -14.56
CA VAL A 56 7.54 11.38 -15.65
C VAL A 56 6.08 11.82 -15.42
N TRP A 57 5.29 10.94 -14.83
CA TRP A 57 3.87 11.08 -14.56
C TRP A 57 3.64 11.09 -13.04
N ASP A 58 4.10 12.18 -12.42
CA ASP A 58 4.13 12.37 -10.96
C ASP A 58 2.75 12.55 -10.33
N SER A 59 1.70 12.65 -11.14
CA SER A 59 0.34 12.97 -10.71
C SER A 59 -0.72 12.07 -11.35
N GLN A 60 -1.69 11.67 -10.54
CA GLN A 60 -2.85 10.93 -11.02
C GLN A 60 -4.13 11.61 -10.55
N THR A 61 -5.04 11.87 -11.49
CA THR A 61 -6.40 12.32 -11.19
C THR A 61 -7.37 11.15 -11.36
N THR A 62 -8.20 10.92 -10.34
CA THR A 62 -9.28 9.94 -10.36
C THR A 62 -10.59 10.61 -10.00
N THR A 63 -11.64 10.31 -10.75
CA THR A 63 -13.01 10.65 -10.39
C THR A 63 -13.64 9.44 -9.71
N ARG A 64 -14.26 9.63 -8.54
CA ARG A 64 -14.94 8.58 -7.81
C ARG A 64 -16.29 9.06 -7.34
N HIS A 65 -17.28 8.19 -7.42
CA HIS A 65 -18.53 8.37 -6.72
C HIS A 65 -18.38 7.75 -5.32
N LEU A 66 -18.56 8.56 -4.28
CA LEU A 66 -18.52 8.13 -2.88
C LEU A 66 -19.93 8.05 -2.35
N LEU A 67 -20.29 6.92 -1.76
CA LEU A 67 -21.55 6.69 -1.07
C LEU A 67 -21.28 6.04 0.28
N TYR A 68 -21.71 6.70 1.35
CA TYR A 68 -21.63 6.20 2.72
C TYR A 68 -23.00 6.26 3.37
N GLY A 69 -23.35 5.24 4.14
CA GLY A 69 -24.67 5.12 4.75
C GLY A 69 -25.75 4.69 3.75
N ARG A 70 -26.98 5.15 3.96
CA ARG A 70 -28.14 4.76 3.16
C ARG A 70 -29.14 5.90 3.05
N SER A 71 -30.05 5.83 2.07
CA SER A 71 -31.08 6.85 1.90
C SER A 71 -31.86 7.10 3.21
N PRO A 72 -32.07 8.37 3.62
CA PRO A 72 -32.88 8.71 4.78
C PRO A 72 -34.34 8.25 4.65
N THR A 73 -34.82 8.00 3.42
CA THR A 73 -36.19 7.50 3.17
C THR A 73 -36.43 6.07 3.67
N LEU A 74 -35.37 5.31 3.96
CA LEU A 74 -35.46 3.96 4.53
C LEU A 74 -35.68 3.98 6.05
N GLY A 75 -35.72 5.17 6.66
CA GLY A 75 -35.88 5.36 8.09
C GLY A 75 -34.62 5.07 8.91
N PRO A 76 -34.69 5.26 10.24
CA PRO A 76 -33.54 5.15 11.13
C PRO A 76 -32.91 3.75 11.18
N SER A 77 -31.59 3.68 11.34
CA SER A 77 -30.81 2.47 11.59
C SER A 77 -29.67 2.74 12.56
N GLN A 78 -29.01 1.67 13.01
CA GLN A 78 -27.68 1.79 13.58
C GLN A 78 -26.74 2.46 12.57
N ILE A 79 -26.12 3.55 13.01
CA ILE A 79 -25.02 4.23 12.32
C ILE A 79 -23.75 3.56 12.82
N VAL A 80 -22.92 3.12 11.88
CA VAL A 80 -21.62 2.51 12.16
C VAL A 80 -20.57 3.61 12.15
N GLY A 81 -19.50 3.45 12.93
CA GLY A 81 -18.37 4.38 12.95
C GLY A 81 -18.54 5.54 13.93
N ILE A 82 -17.45 6.27 14.14
CA ILE A 82 -17.36 7.41 15.08
C ILE A 82 -17.13 8.75 14.36
N ASN A 83 -17.08 8.71 13.03
CA ASN A 83 -17.01 9.89 12.19
C ASN A 83 -18.34 10.65 12.33
N ASP A 84 -18.28 11.96 12.14
CA ASP A 84 -19.48 12.80 12.14
C ASP A 84 -20.22 12.85 13.49
N VAL A 85 -19.58 12.49 14.62
CA VAL A 85 -20.13 12.70 15.97
C VAL A 85 -19.42 13.89 16.67
N PRO A 86 -20.16 14.81 17.33
CA PRO A 86 -19.59 15.97 18.01
C PRO A 86 -19.06 15.62 19.42
N TYR A 87 -17.90 14.96 19.48
CA TYR A 87 -17.24 14.64 20.76
C TYR A 87 -16.48 15.85 21.35
N PRO A 88 -16.53 16.10 22.67
CA PRO A 88 -15.84 17.23 23.29
C PRO A 88 -14.31 17.13 23.15
N ASP A 89 -13.77 15.93 23.04
CA ASP A 89 -12.33 15.65 22.79
C ASP A 89 -11.88 15.93 21.35
N ARG A 90 -12.84 16.18 20.44
CA ARG A 90 -12.60 16.51 19.02
C ARG A 90 -12.99 17.96 18.72
N VAL A 91 -14.05 18.43 19.34
CA VAL A 91 -14.67 19.72 19.06
C VAL A 91 -13.80 20.87 19.60
N VAL A 92 -13.72 21.94 18.82
CA VAL A 92 -12.82 23.08 19.07
C VAL A 92 -13.63 24.35 19.37
N ALA A 93 -13.15 25.13 20.33
CA ALA A 93 -13.59 26.48 20.63
C ALA A 93 -12.45 27.48 20.36
N CYS A 94 -12.79 28.66 19.85
CA CYS A 94 -11.84 29.75 19.66
C CYS A 94 -11.80 30.62 20.93
N VAL A 95 -10.74 30.51 21.72
CA VAL A 95 -10.55 31.20 23.01
C VAL A 95 -9.71 32.46 22.81
N ARG A 96 -10.16 33.58 23.33
CA ARG A 96 -9.45 34.86 23.27
C ARG A 96 -8.22 34.83 24.18
N ARG A 97 -7.06 35.15 23.60
CA ARG A 97 -5.81 35.37 24.32
C ARG A 97 -5.21 36.69 23.86
N GLY A 98 -5.35 37.73 24.69
CA GLY A 98 -4.99 39.10 24.32
C GLY A 98 -5.84 39.61 23.14
N ASN A 99 -5.17 39.89 22.02
CA ASN A 99 -5.78 40.43 20.79
C ASN A 99 -6.07 39.36 19.72
N SER A 100 -5.77 38.09 20.00
CA SER A 100 -5.97 36.97 19.08
C SER A 100 -6.88 35.90 19.68
N TYR A 101 -7.36 34.99 18.83
CA TYR A 101 -8.11 33.81 19.23
C TYR A 101 -7.29 32.56 18.94
N GLU A 102 -7.12 31.71 19.95
CA GLU A 102 -6.43 30.43 19.86
C GLU A 102 -7.45 29.27 19.87
N PRO A 103 -7.23 28.21 19.09
CA PRO A 103 -8.08 27.03 19.13
C PRO A 103 -7.78 26.19 20.38
N LYS A 104 -8.82 25.77 21.09
CA LYS A 104 -8.75 24.84 22.22
C LYS A 104 -9.81 23.75 22.08
N LEU A 105 -9.45 22.51 22.41
CA LEU A 105 -10.42 21.43 22.51
C LEU A 105 -11.40 21.71 23.65
N VAL A 106 -12.69 21.47 23.43
CA VAL A 106 -13.71 21.72 24.45
C VAL A 106 -13.51 20.84 25.67
N SER A 107 -13.03 19.59 25.50
CA SER A 107 -12.64 18.72 26.62
C SER A 107 -11.62 19.38 27.55
N SER A 108 -10.61 20.05 27.00
CA SER A 108 -9.57 20.74 27.79
C SER A 108 -10.12 21.93 28.58
N LEU A 109 -11.17 22.59 28.08
CA LEU A 109 -11.83 23.69 28.78
C LEU A 109 -12.74 23.16 29.90
N LEU A 110 -13.47 22.08 29.62
CA LEU A 110 -14.33 21.40 30.58
C LEU A 110 -13.53 20.73 31.72
N ALA A 111 -12.28 20.34 31.47
CA ALA A 111 -11.38 19.76 32.47
C ALA A 111 -10.96 20.74 33.59
N ALA A 112 -11.19 22.05 33.42
CA ALA A 112 -10.92 23.09 34.41
C ALA A 112 -12.20 23.83 34.82
N PRO A 113 -13.15 23.16 35.50
CA PRO A 113 -14.42 23.75 35.91
C PRO A 113 -14.20 24.91 36.89
N GLY A 114 -15.04 25.95 36.77
CA GLY A 114 -14.94 27.20 37.54
C GLY A 114 -13.91 28.20 37.01
N VAL A 115 -13.01 27.79 36.12
CA VAL A 115 -11.98 28.67 35.51
C VAL A 115 -12.20 28.83 34.02
N SER A 116 -12.18 27.72 33.28
CA SER A 116 -12.32 27.70 31.81
C SER A 116 -13.68 27.17 31.34
N ALA A 117 -14.50 26.68 32.26
CA ALA A 117 -15.90 26.33 32.06
C ALA A 117 -16.70 26.69 33.31
N ILE A 118 -17.65 27.61 33.18
CA ILE A 118 -18.50 28.09 34.28
C ILE A 118 -19.84 27.36 34.18
N LEU A 119 -20.20 26.61 35.22
CA LEU A 119 -21.52 25.95 35.29
C LEU A 119 -22.61 27.04 35.40
N GLU A 120 -23.46 27.12 34.39
CA GLU A 120 -24.53 28.13 34.28
C GLU A 120 -25.88 27.55 34.70
N ASP A 121 -26.15 26.29 34.35
CA ASP A 121 -27.33 25.56 34.78
C ASP A 121 -27.01 24.08 35.02
N SER A 122 -27.52 23.52 36.11
CA SER A 122 -27.43 22.09 36.43
C SER A 122 -28.80 21.41 36.47
N THR A 123 -29.88 22.19 36.35
CA THR A 123 -31.26 21.68 36.39
C THR A 123 -31.72 21.11 35.06
N GLY A 124 -30.98 21.40 33.98
CA GLY A 124 -31.35 21.05 32.62
C GLY A 124 -32.50 21.90 32.09
N THR A 125 -32.79 23.05 32.70
CA THR A 125 -33.77 24.02 32.18
C THR A 125 -33.18 24.91 31.10
N GLY A 126 -31.86 25.12 31.13
CA GLY A 126 -31.10 25.81 30.10
C GLY A 126 -31.24 25.13 28.73
N VAL A 127 -31.52 25.96 27.72
CA VAL A 127 -31.73 25.50 26.32
C VAL A 127 -30.71 26.09 25.35
N HIS A 128 -29.96 27.10 25.77
CA HIS A 128 -29.17 27.99 24.92
C HIS A 128 -27.72 27.55 24.68
N GLY A 129 -27.41 26.26 24.88
CA GLY A 129 -26.11 25.66 24.57
C GLY A 129 -26.09 24.83 23.28
N TYR A 130 -24.96 24.20 23.01
CA TYR A 130 -24.88 23.07 22.08
C TYR A 130 -24.51 21.80 22.83
N ARG A 131 -25.31 20.75 22.65
CA ARG A 131 -25.09 19.47 23.33
C ARG A 131 -24.02 18.63 22.61
N LEU A 132 -23.08 18.11 23.39
CA LEU A 132 -22.00 17.24 22.94
C LEU A 132 -22.25 15.80 23.40
N ARG A 133 -21.44 14.86 22.93
CA ARG A 133 -21.50 13.45 23.34
C ARG A 133 -20.14 13.03 23.86
N GLN A 134 -20.05 12.35 24.99
CA GLN A 134 -18.78 11.83 25.48
C GLN A 134 -18.32 10.59 24.68
N ARG A 135 -17.01 10.48 24.44
CA ARG A 135 -16.41 9.29 23.83
C ARG A 135 -16.11 8.27 24.93
N ARG A 136 -16.27 6.96 24.66
CA ARG A 136 -15.85 5.91 25.60
C ARG A 136 -14.33 5.96 25.81
N VAL A 137 -13.90 5.79 27.07
CA VAL A 137 -12.51 5.88 27.54
C VAL A 137 -11.56 5.00 26.70
N GLY A 138 -10.42 5.55 26.28
CA GLY A 138 -9.31 4.81 25.64
C GLY A 138 -9.02 5.12 24.17
N ALA A 139 -9.76 6.03 23.53
CA ALA A 139 -9.62 6.36 22.10
C ALA A 139 -9.29 7.85 21.85
N VAL A 140 -8.37 8.41 22.65
CA VAL A 140 -8.21 9.85 22.79
C VAL A 140 -6.94 10.36 22.10
N THR A 141 -7.10 11.39 21.28
CA THR A 141 -6.03 12.36 20.99
C THR A 141 -6.46 13.68 21.61
N ASP A 142 -6.01 13.96 22.84
CA ASP A 142 -6.33 15.21 23.58
C ASP A 142 -5.55 16.42 23.07
N SER A 143 -5.02 16.34 21.86
CA SER A 143 -4.15 17.34 21.28
C SER A 143 -4.44 17.50 19.80
N LEU A 144 -4.53 18.76 19.38
CA LEU A 144 -4.49 19.12 17.98
C LEU A 144 -3.10 18.86 17.43
N ASP A 145 -2.98 18.21 16.27
CA ASP A 145 -1.69 18.13 15.58
C ASP A 145 -1.23 19.52 15.13
N SER A 146 0.07 19.67 14.88
CA SER A 146 0.66 20.97 14.58
C SER A 146 0.08 21.64 13.33
N ALA A 147 -0.22 20.89 12.27
CA ALA A 147 -0.78 21.45 11.04
C ALA A 147 -2.24 21.86 11.23
N THR A 148 -3.03 21.04 11.92
CA THR A 148 -4.43 21.33 12.24
C THR A 148 -4.56 22.48 13.24
N GLN A 149 -3.64 22.60 14.21
CA GLN A 149 -3.58 23.74 15.11
C GLN A 149 -3.38 25.06 14.32
N ILE A 150 -2.40 25.12 13.42
CA ILE A 150 -2.16 26.33 12.59
C ILE A 150 -3.38 26.62 11.69
N ALA A 151 -4.00 25.59 11.13
CA ALA A 151 -5.23 25.75 10.34
C ALA A 151 -6.36 26.36 11.18
N TYR A 152 -6.57 25.88 12.40
CA TYR A 152 -7.59 26.43 13.29
C TYR A 152 -7.24 27.79 13.89
N GLU A 153 -5.97 28.13 14.10
CA GLU A 153 -5.56 29.49 14.45
C GLU A 153 -5.94 30.49 13.36
N SER A 154 -5.66 30.14 12.09
CA SER A 154 -6.06 30.96 10.95
C SER A 154 -7.58 31.05 10.83
N SER A 155 -8.28 29.92 11.01
CA SER A 155 -9.74 29.85 10.97
C SER A 155 -10.38 30.69 12.09
N CYS A 156 -9.96 30.54 13.34
CA CYS A 156 -10.45 31.31 14.48
C CYS A 156 -10.26 32.82 14.29
N ARG A 157 -9.11 33.24 13.76
CA ARG A 157 -8.87 34.64 13.41
C ARG A 157 -9.82 35.13 12.31
N LEU A 158 -10.04 34.33 11.26
CA LEU A 158 -10.95 34.70 10.19
C LEU A 158 -12.40 34.74 10.67
N ILE A 159 -12.82 33.77 11.48
CA ILE A 159 -14.15 33.71 12.11
C ILE A 159 -14.39 34.98 12.92
N ALA A 160 -13.46 35.35 13.79
CA ALA A 160 -13.56 36.59 14.59
C ALA A 160 -13.76 37.82 13.70
N ASN A 161 -12.99 37.95 12.61
CA ASN A 161 -13.08 39.08 11.68
C ASN A 161 -14.39 39.12 10.86
N THR A 162 -15.02 37.97 10.66
CA THR A 162 -16.24 37.83 9.85
C THR A 162 -17.50 37.56 10.68
N MET A 163 -17.40 37.62 12.00
CA MET A 163 -18.43 37.14 12.93
C MET A 163 -19.79 37.78 12.69
N ASN A 164 -19.85 39.08 12.43
CA ASN A 164 -21.09 39.79 12.12
C ASN A 164 -21.75 39.25 10.84
N ASN A 165 -20.97 38.94 9.82
CA ASN A 165 -21.48 38.37 8.56
C ASN A 165 -21.97 36.93 8.74
N ILE A 166 -21.30 36.14 9.60
CA ILE A 166 -21.76 34.80 10.00
C ILE A 166 -23.13 34.90 10.68
N PHE A 167 -23.31 35.81 11.63
CA PHE A 167 -24.61 36.02 12.28
C PHE A 167 -25.68 36.51 11.31
N ASN A 168 -25.36 37.44 10.42
CA ASN A 168 -26.28 37.93 9.41
C ASN A 168 -26.72 36.82 8.45
N ALA A 169 -25.81 35.92 8.07
CA ALA A 169 -26.17 34.75 7.26
C ALA A 169 -27.10 33.79 8.02
N CYS A 170 -26.84 33.50 9.29
CA CYS A 170 -27.75 32.71 10.13
C CYS A 170 -29.15 33.36 10.26
N LEU A 171 -29.21 34.69 10.43
CA LEU A 171 -30.47 35.43 10.43
C LEU A 171 -31.19 35.30 9.07
N ALA A 172 -30.48 35.43 7.96
CA ALA A 172 -31.03 35.26 6.61
C ALA A 172 -31.56 33.84 6.35
N LEU A 173 -31.03 32.83 7.04
CA LEU A 173 -31.52 31.44 7.01
C LEU A 173 -32.74 31.19 7.93
N GLY A 174 -33.18 32.20 8.68
CA GLY A 174 -34.35 32.14 9.56
C GLY A 174 -34.05 31.77 11.01
N TYR A 175 -32.78 31.68 11.42
CA TYR A 175 -32.42 31.50 12.84
C TYR A 175 -32.46 32.86 13.55
N THR A 176 -33.22 32.98 14.62
CA THR A 176 -33.38 34.22 15.39
C THR A 176 -32.79 34.08 16.79
N ASN A 177 -32.51 35.21 17.44
CA ASN A 177 -32.01 35.24 18.83
C ASN A 177 -30.74 34.38 19.07
N LEU A 178 -29.76 34.51 18.16
CA LEU A 178 -28.45 33.82 18.25
C LEU A 178 -27.71 34.24 19.53
N THR A 179 -27.01 33.31 20.17
CA THR A 179 -26.05 33.65 21.24
C THR A 179 -24.86 34.39 20.62
N ARG A 180 -24.51 35.56 21.17
CA ARG A 180 -23.49 36.46 20.61
C ARG A 180 -22.33 36.73 21.55
N ASP A 181 -22.42 36.25 22.77
CA ASP A 181 -21.47 36.43 23.85
C ASP A 181 -20.47 35.27 23.87
N ASN A 182 -20.57 34.35 24.85
CA ASN A 182 -19.70 33.21 24.99
C ASN A 182 -20.35 31.94 24.46
N LEU A 183 -19.52 30.99 24.02
CA LEU A 183 -19.97 29.65 23.68
C LEU A 183 -20.51 28.93 24.92
N ARG A 184 -21.63 28.24 24.74
CA ARG A 184 -22.24 27.39 25.77
C ARG A 184 -22.37 25.97 25.26
N VAL A 185 -22.02 25.01 26.11
CA VAL A 185 -22.05 23.59 25.76
C VAL A 185 -22.68 22.77 26.87
N VAL A 186 -23.37 21.69 26.49
CA VAL A 186 -23.76 20.63 27.42
C VAL A 186 -22.74 19.51 27.26
N ASP A 187 -22.15 19.09 28.37
CA ASP A 187 -20.98 18.20 28.42
C ASP A 187 -21.26 16.75 28.01
N ASP A 188 -22.52 16.31 28.02
CA ASP A 188 -22.93 15.02 27.46
C ASP A 188 -24.38 15.01 26.94
N TRP A 189 -24.75 13.96 26.21
CA TRP A 189 -26.05 13.86 25.56
C TRP A 189 -27.20 13.59 26.55
N ASP A 190 -26.89 12.97 27.69
CA ASP A 190 -27.79 12.70 28.81
C ASP A 190 -27.63 13.71 29.97
N SER A 191 -26.56 14.51 29.95
CA SER A 191 -26.28 15.52 30.97
C SER A 191 -27.28 16.67 30.98
N ASN A 192 -27.49 17.22 32.17
CA ASN A 192 -28.26 18.44 32.44
C ASN A 192 -27.36 19.67 32.69
N ASN A 193 -26.03 19.48 32.71
CA ASN A 193 -25.09 20.53 33.04
C ASN A 193 -24.77 21.38 31.81
N LEU A 194 -25.21 22.63 31.81
CA LEU A 194 -24.87 23.64 30.83
C LEU A 194 -23.68 24.46 31.34
N TYR A 195 -22.61 24.47 30.55
CA TYR A 195 -21.41 25.26 30.84
C TYR A 195 -21.27 26.41 29.86
N MET A 196 -20.94 27.58 30.39
CA MET A 196 -20.46 28.73 29.63
C MET A 196 -18.94 28.70 29.59
N LEU A 197 -18.37 28.82 28.39
CA LEU A 197 -16.93 28.84 28.16
C LEU A 197 -16.48 30.31 28.03
N PRO A 198 -15.91 30.93 29.08
CA PRO A 198 -15.59 32.35 29.06
C PRO A 198 -14.52 32.68 28.02
N ASN A 199 -14.57 33.90 27.50
CA ASN A 199 -13.62 34.42 26.51
C ASN A 199 -13.61 33.65 25.20
N THR A 200 -14.70 32.98 24.83
CA THR A 200 -14.78 32.24 23.56
C THR A 200 -15.60 32.98 22.52
N LEU A 201 -15.36 32.70 21.23
CA LEU A 201 -16.35 33.02 20.19
C LEU A 201 -17.57 32.12 20.37
N PRO A 202 -18.81 32.61 20.16
CA PRO A 202 -20.05 31.83 20.31
C PRO A 202 -20.29 30.87 19.13
N ILE A 203 -19.21 30.35 18.54
CA ILE A 203 -19.23 29.45 17.39
C ILE A 203 -18.48 28.18 17.79
N LEU A 204 -19.17 27.04 17.73
CA LEU A 204 -18.60 25.73 17.95
C LEU A 204 -18.03 25.19 16.64
N ILE A 205 -16.78 24.72 16.66
CA ILE A 205 -16.15 24.06 15.51
C ILE A 205 -16.18 22.56 15.75
N MET A 206 -16.85 21.80 14.88
CA MET A 206 -17.05 20.36 15.00
C MET A 206 -16.38 19.63 13.83
N PRO A 207 -15.13 19.16 14.00
CA PRO A 207 -14.44 18.37 12.99
C PRO A 207 -15.20 17.08 12.66
N TYR A 208 -15.12 16.62 11.42
CA TYR A 208 -15.79 15.39 10.98
C TYR A 208 -15.11 14.12 11.53
N TRP A 209 -13.79 14.14 11.67
CA TRP A 209 -12.98 13.10 12.33
C TRP A 209 -11.88 13.78 13.15
N ASP A 210 -11.11 12.99 13.90
CA ASP A 210 -10.04 13.51 14.75
C ASP A 210 -8.98 14.24 13.91
N ASN A 211 -8.60 15.45 14.33
CA ASN A 211 -7.65 16.29 13.61
C ASN A 211 -8.02 16.57 12.13
N ALA A 212 -9.32 16.55 11.81
CA ALA A 212 -9.78 17.01 10.50
C ALA A 212 -9.70 18.55 10.43
N PRO A 213 -9.10 19.16 9.39
CA PRO A 213 -9.24 20.59 9.13
C PRO A 213 -10.64 20.94 8.60
N GLN A 214 -11.40 19.94 8.15
CA GLN A 214 -12.80 20.11 7.75
C GLN A 214 -13.71 19.94 8.96
N ALA A 215 -14.56 20.94 9.15
CA ALA A 215 -15.52 20.97 10.24
C ALA A 215 -16.87 21.52 9.77
N ARG A 216 -17.92 21.09 10.45
CA ARG A 216 -19.17 21.83 10.53
C ARG A 216 -19.14 22.73 11.76
N HIS A 217 -20.02 23.69 11.78
CA HIS A 217 -20.03 24.76 12.76
C HIS A 217 -21.45 24.93 13.28
N ALA A 218 -21.55 25.36 14.54
CA ALA A 218 -22.83 25.68 15.15
C ALA A 218 -22.77 27.01 15.90
N VAL A 219 -23.84 27.80 15.77
CA VAL A 219 -24.13 28.93 16.65
C VAL A 219 -25.43 28.61 17.39
N PRO A 220 -25.40 28.41 18.71
CA PRO A 220 -26.60 28.23 19.51
C PRO A 220 -27.54 29.44 19.45
N THR A 221 -28.82 29.22 19.74
CA THR A 221 -29.78 30.31 19.97
C THR A 221 -30.32 30.26 21.39
N TRP A 222 -30.79 31.41 21.87
CA TRP A 222 -31.54 31.48 23.11
C TRP A 222 -32.89 30.74 23.04
N GLY A 223 -33.36 30.40 21.84
CA GLY A 223 -34.60 29.64 21.61
C GLY A 223 -34.44 28.11 21.69
N GLY A 224 -33.21 27.61 21.86
CA GLY A 224 -32.94 26.18 22.01
C GLY A 224 -32.46 25.46 20.75
N ASP A 225 -32.62 26.07 19.58
CA ASP A 225 -32.06 25.56 18.33
C ASP A 225 -30.61 26.05 18.12
N ALA A 226 -30.02 25.68 16.99
CA ALA A 226 -28.68 26.14 16.61
C ALA A 226 -28.59 26.31 15.10
N CYS A 227 -27.97 27.39 14.62
CA CYS A 227 -27.64 27.55 13.21
C CYS A 227 -26.47 26.61 12.87
N MET A 228 -26.74 25.57 12.06
CA MET A 228 -25.73 24.62 11.59
C MET A 228 -25.21 25.03 10.22
N PHE A 229 -23.88 25.10 10.04
CA PHE A 229 -23.27 25.56 8.80
C PHE A 229 -21.86 25.01 8.57
N ARG A 230 -21.33 25.25 7.37
CA ARG A 230 -19.96 24.89 6.97
C ARG A 230 -19.22 26.14 6.54
N LEU A 231 -18.12 26.43 7.22
CA LEU A 231 -17.15 27.42 6.77
C LEU A 231 -16.10 26.72 5.92
N GLN A 232 -15.92 27.16 4.67
CA GLN A 232 -15.04 26.50 3.71
C GLN A 232 -14.08 27.51 3.03
N ASP A 233 -13.30 27.03 2.06
CA ASP A 233 -12.35 27.83 1.29
C ASP A 233 -11.28 28.49 2.21
N ALA A 234 -11.28 29.81 2.38
CA ALA A 234 -10.31 30.53 3.22
C ALA A 234 -10.32 30.10 4.70
N TYR A 235 -11.38 29.46 5.19
CA TYR A 235 -11.45 28.94 6.57
C TYR A 235 -10.74 27.60 6.76
N ALA A 236 -10.57 26.81 5.70
CA ALA A 236 -10.17 25.40 5.80
C ALA A 236 -8.67 25.15 5.53
N ALA A 237 -7.87 26.18 5.26
CA ALA A 237 -6.52 25.95 4.73
C ALA A 237 -5.45 26.93 5.25
N THR A 238 -4.40 26.35 5.81
CA THR A 238 -3.03 26.81 5.59
C THR A 238 -2.64 26.54 4.13
N GLY A 239 -2.62 27.56 3.29
CA GLY A 239 -2.12 27.47 1.90
C GLY A 239 -3.16 27.36 0.79
N SER A 240 -4.45 27.61 1.05
CA SER A 240 -5.42 27.79 -0.04
C SER A 240 -5.15 29.11 -0.76
N ALA A 241 -4.99 29.05 -2.09
CA ALA A 241 -4.99 30.23 -2.94
C ALA A 241 -6.38 30.90 -3.02
N SER A 242 -7.42 30.27 -2.47
CA SER A 242 -8.78 30.80 -2.50
C SER A 242 -8.92 31.98 -1.56
N LYS A 243 -9.22 33.15 -2.14
CA LYS A 243 -9.54 34.38 -1.39
C LYS A 243 -10.98 34.36 -0.84
N LEU A 244 -11.82 33.43 -1.30
CA LEU A 244 -13.22 33.33 -0.90
C LEU A 244 -13.30 32.79 0.53
N ALA A 245 -14.06 33.46 1.39
CA ALA A 245 -14.43 32.97 2.71
C ALA A 245 -15.91 32.58 2.63
N SER A 246 -16.21 31.29 2.48
CA SER A 246 -17.57 30.83 2.22
C SER A 246 -18.27 30.32 3.47
N PHE A 247 -19.55 30.61 3.56
CA PHE A 247 -20.50 30.05 4.50
C PHE A 247 -21.56 29.30 3.72
N ARG A 248 -21.79 28.03 4.07
CA ARG A 248 -22.78 27.15 3.41
C ARG A 248 -23.70 26.55 4.46
N ALA A 249 -25.01 26.72 4.28
CA ALA A 249 -26.00 26.13 5.16
C ALA A 249 -27.39 26.08 4.54
N VAL A 250 -28.27 25.30 5.16
CA VAL A 250 -29.66 25.13 4.75
C VAL A 250 -30.57 26.02 5.61
N ASN A 251 -31.69 26.47 5.03
CA ASN A 251 -32.71 27.22 5.75
C ASN A 251 -33.21 26.45 6.99
N ARG A 252 -33.51 27.18 8.07
CA ARG A 252 -34.03 26.62 9.32
C ARG A 252 -35.29 25.77 9.11
N SER A 253 -36.24 26.26 8.33
CA SER A 253 -37.50 25.57 8.03
C SER A 253 -37.26 24.19 7.42
N VAL A 254 -36.41 24.13 6.38
CA VAL A 254 -36.07 22.88 5.68
C VAL A 254 -35.38 21.90 6.63
N ARG A 255 -34.42 22.36 7.45
CA ARG A 255 -33.77 21.49 8.43
C ARG A 255 -34.77 20.89 9.41
N PHE A 256 -35.71 21.70 9.89
CA PHE A 256 -36.67 21.27 10.89
C PHE A 256 -37.68 20.29 10.30
N GLU A 257 -38.28 20.65 9.18
CA GLU A 257 -39.27 19.85 8.46
C GLU A 257 -38.69 18.47 8.10
N ARG A 258 -37.51 18.43 7.46
CA ARG A 258 -36.86 17.17 7.07
C ARG A 258 -36.44 16.31 8.25
N THR A 259 -35.99 16.93 9.35
CA THR A 259 -35.65 16.17 10.57
C THR A 259 -36.89 15.48 11.13
N MET A 260 -38.01 16.20 11.25
CA MET A 260 -39.25 15.65 11.79
C MET A 260 -39.87 14.59 10.86
N GLU A 261 -39.89 14.88 9.55
CA GLU A 261 -40.44 14.01 8.51
C GLU A 261 -39.66 12.69 8.42
N TRP A 262 -38.34 12.73 8.26
CA TRP A 262 -37.55 11.51 8.06
C TRP A 262 -37.41 10.66 9.33
N LEU A 263 -37.45 11.28 10.51
CA LEU A 263 -37.53 10.53 11.76
C LEU A 263 -38.92 9.92 12.00
N GLY A 264 -39.96 10.38 11.29
CA GLY A 264 -41.35 9.99 11.55
C GLY A 264 -41.85 10.43 12.92
N ARG A 265 -41.28 11.52 13.47
CA ARG A 265 -41.46 11.95 14.86
C ARG A 265 -41.79 13.44 14.93
N PRO A 266 -43.00 13.88 14.54
CA PRO A 266 -43.41 15.28 14.60
C PRO A 266 -43.72 15.75 16.03
N GLY A 267 -43.78 17.06 16.25
CA GLY A 267 -44.27 17.66 17.50
C GLY A 267 -43.25 17.79 18.63
N GLY A 268 -42.01 17.36 18.41
CA GLY A 268 -40.89 17.59 19.32
C GLY A 268 -40.44 19.05 19.34
N ARG A 269 -39.41 19.33 20.14
CA ARG A 269 -38.87 20.69 20.36
C ARG A 269 -37.36 20.71 20.21
N TRP A 270 -36.82 21.85 19.81
CA TRP A 270 -35.38 22.04 19.75
C TRP A 270 -34.86 22.53 21.10
N LYS A 271 -33.80 21.88 21.60
CA LYS A 271 -33.14 22.23 22.85
C LYS A 271 -31.66 21.91 22.77
N ASN A 272 -30.82 22.87 23.18
CA ASN A 272 -29.37 22.78 23.13
C ASN A 272 -28.83 22.35 21.75
N GLY A 273 -29.44 22.85 20.67
CA GLY A 273 -29.08 22.56 19.28
C GLY A 273 -29.55 21.21 18.73
N TRP A 274 -30.22 20.40 19.55
CA TRP A 274 -30.72 19.06 19.22
C TRP A 274 -32.26 19.05 19.20
N TYR A 275 -32.85 18.16 18.42
CA TYR A 275 -34.28 17.91 18.39
C TYR A 275 -34.66 16.88 19.45
N GLU A 276 -35.48 17.25 20.44
CA GLU A 276 -36.05 16.35 21.43
C GLU A 276 -37.47 15.96 21.00
N ASP A 277 -37.69 14.68 20.71
CA ASP A 277 -39.02 14.19 20.36
C ASP A 277 -39.94 14.03 21.57
N LEU A 278 -41.19 13.65 21.32
CA LEU A 278 -42.21 13.44 22.36
C LEU A 278 -41.91 12.26 23.30
N GLU A 279 -41.04 11.34 22.88
CA GLU A 279 -40.57 10.22 23.71
C GLU A 279 -39.34 10.62 24.56
N GLY A 280 -38.83 11.84 24.39
CA GLY A 280 -37.66 12.36 25.10
C GLY A 280 -36.32 11.95 24.48
N VAL A 281 -36.32 11.34 23.29
CA VAL A 281 -35.10 11.01 22.57
C VAL A 281 -34.55 12.27 21.91
N ARG A 282 -33.24 12.46 22.04
CA ARG A 282 -32.53 13.64 21.53
C ARG A 282 -31.79 13.29 20.26
N TRP A 283 -31.98 14.08 19.23
CA TRP A 283 -31.43 13.87 17.89
C TRP A 283 -30.62 15.10 17.47
N TYR A 284 -29.31 14.97 17.26
CA TYR A 284 -28.60 16.00 16.52
C TYR A 284 -28.94 15.86 15.05
N ALA A 285 -28.95 16.98 14.31
CA ALA A 285 -29.29 16.97 12.90
C ALA A 285 -28.43 17.98 12.14
N ASP A 286 -27.69 17.51 11.13
CA ASP A 286 -26.99 18.30 10.12
C ASP A 286 -27.38 17.77 8.73
N LEU A 287 -27.77 18.67 7.84
CA LEU A 287 -28.23 18.32 6.50
C LEU A 287 -27.86 19.42 5.51
N THR A 288 -27.33 19.01 4.36
CA THR A 288 -26.97 19.91 3.28
C THR A 288 -26.77 19.16 1.96
N SER A 289 -27.12 19.81 0.87
CA SER A 289 -26.83 19.33 -0.48
C SER A 289 -26.42 20.45 -1.40
N SER A 290 -25.60 20.12 -2.39
CA SER A 290 -25.28 20.97 -3.55
C SER A 290 -26.13 20.66 -4.78
N ALA A 291 -26.92 19.58 -4.76
CA ALA A 291 -27.71 19.16 -5.89
C ALA A 291 -29.04 19.94 -5.95
N PRO A 292 -29.42 20.55 -7.09
CA PRO A 292 -30.64 21.35 -7.19
C PRO A 292 -31.97 20.59 -7.15
N GLU A 293 -31.98 19.27 -6.99
CA GLU A 293 -33.14 18.44 -7.29
C GLU A 293 -33.42 17.36 -6.24
N ALA A 294 -34.52 16.63 -6.46
CA ALA A 294 -34.95 15.46 -5.71
C ALA A 294 -33.80 14.43 -5.55
N PRO A 295 -33.77 13.64 -4.45
CA PRO A 295 -34.92 13.35 -3.59
C PRO A 295 -34.99 14.12 -2.26
N TYR A 296 -33.99 14.95 -1.91
CA TYR A 296 -33.86 15.43 -0.52
C TYR A 296 -34.27 16.89 -0.27
N PHE A 297 -34.37 17.73 -1.31
CA PHE A 297 -34.77 19.16 -1.21
C PHE A 297 -34.08 19.94 -0.07
N MET A 298 -32.77 19.75 0.07
CA MET A 298 -31.95 20.35 1.13
C MET A 298 -30.79 21.17 0.55
N MET A 299 -31.06 21.91 -0.54
CA MET A 299 -30.06 22.75 -1.20
C MET A 299 -29.53 23.79 -0.22
N PHE A 300 -28.20 23.91 -0.13
CA PHE A 300 -27.59 24.96 0.68
C PHE A 300 -27.71 26.33 -0.01
N ARG A 301 -27.62 27.37 0.81
CA ARG A 301 -27.36 28.76 0.40
C ARG A 301 -25.91 29.10 0.70
N LEU A 302 -25.29 29.86 -0.20
CA LEU A 302 -23.87 30.23 -0.11
C LEU A 302 -23.74 31.73 0.16
N PHE A 303 -22.95 32.09 1.17
CA PHE A 303 -22.68 33.48 1.51
C PHE A 303 -21.17 33.74 1.50
N ASN A 304 -20.77 34.90 0.97
CA ASN A 304 -19.39 35.37 1.06
C ASN A 304 -19.21 36.15 2.36
N MET A 305 -18.45 35.59 3.29
CA MET A 305 -18.24 36.16 4.63
C MET A 305 -17.40 37.42 4.65
N ARG A 306 -16.68 37.76 3.57
CA ARG A 306 -15.96 39.04 3.48
C ARG A 306 -16.89 40.19 3.07
N THR A 307 -17.82 39.93 2.15
CA THR A 307 -18.73 40.96 1.62
C THR A 307 -20.09 40.97 2.33
N GLY A 308 -20.44 39.89 3.03
CA GLY A 308 -21.75 39.69 3.66
C GLY A 308 -22.88 39.39 2.66
N LYS A 309 -22.56 39.21 1.37
CA LYS A 309 -23.56 38.99 0.32
C LYS A 309 -23.76 37.50 0.06
N GLU A 310 -25.02 37.13 -0.19
CA GLU A 310 -25.37 35.83 -0.75
C GLU A 310 -24.89 35.73 -2.21
N TRP A 311 -24.44 34.54 -2.59
CA TRP A 311 -24.06 34.21 -3.96
C TRP A 311 -25.18 33.46 -4.64
N ASP A 312 -25.38 33.79 -5.92
CA ASP A 312 -26.32 33.08 -6.76
C ASP A 312 -25.69 31.77 -7.24
N CYS A 313 -26.27 30.64 -6.82
CA CYS A 313 -25.83 29.30 -7.17
C CYS A 313 -26.64 28.68 -8.32
N SER A 314 -27.32 29.50 -9.12
CA SER A 314 -28.08 29.04 -10.29
C SER A 314 -27.23 28.24 -11.28
N ASN A 315 -25.94 28.57 -11.41
CA ASN A 315 -24.95 27.73 -12.07
C ASN A 315 -24.21 26.88 -11.03
N PRO A 316 -24.28 25.54 -11.11
CA PRO A 316 -23.68 24.66 -10.11
C PRO A 316 -22.16 24.89 -9.90
N GLY A 317 -21.45 25.26 -10.97
CA GLY A 317 -20.00 25.49 -10.96
C GLY A 317 -19.56 26.69 -10.12
N ASP A 318 -20.42 27.71 -9.96
CA ASP A 318 -20.08 28.98 -9.28
C ASP A 318 -20.05 28.82 -7.76
N CYS A 319 -20.70 27.77 -7.24
CA CYS A 319 -20.81 27.48 -5.81
C CYS A 319 -20.09 26.20 -5.38
N GLU A 320 -19.23 25.63 -6.23
CA GLU A 320 -18.41 24.49 -5.83
C GLU A 320 -17.39 24.89 -4.76
N ALA A 321 -17.04 23.96 -3.88
CA ALA A 321 -15.96 24.20 -2.92
C ALA A 321 -14.62 24.25 -3.66
N ALA A 322 -13.70 25.08 -3.19
CA ALA A 322 -12.33 25.04 -3.68
C ALA A 322 -11.73 23.65 -3.43
N GLY A 323 -10.79 23.26 -4.30
CA GLY A 323 -10.00 22.05 -4.11
C GLY A 323 -9.28 22.09 -2.76
N LYS A 324 -9.42 21.01 -1.99
CA LYS A 324 -8.78 20.79 -0.70
C LYS A 324 -7.38 20.25 -0.95
N LEU A 325 -6.36 20.89 -0.42
CA LEU A 325 -4.99 20.39 -0.45
C LEU A 325 -4.69 19.67 0.87
N GLY A 326 -4.25 18.42 0.78
CA GLY A 326 -3.70 17.63 1.88
C GLY A 326 -2.25 17.27 1.59
N ARG A 327 -1.44 17.15 2.64
CA ARG A 327 -0.07 16.65 2.59
C ARG A 327 0.09 15.50 3.56
N TRP A 328 0.98 14.56 3.22
CA TRP A 328 1.35 13.47 4.10
C TRP A 328 2.86 13.22 3.96
N GLY A 329 3.59 13.75 4.94
CA GLY A 329 5.02 13.97 4.86
C GLY A 329 5.43 14.91 3.72
N ASP A 330 6.70 14.85 3.35
CA ASP A 330 7.28 15.56 2.21
C ASP A 330 6.97 14.90 0.84
N LYS A 331 6.62 13.59 0.84
CA LYS A 331 6.49 12.80 -0.40
C LYS A 331 5.11 12.85 -1.07
N PHE A 332 4.03 13.09 -0.33
CA PHE A 332 2.66 12.97 -0.86
C PHE A 332 1.89 14.27 -0.73
N ILE A 333 1.33 14.72 -1.86
CA ILE A 333 0.40 15.84 -1.92
C ILE A 333 -0.88 15.33 -2.57
N SER A 334 -2.02 15.50 -1.92
CA SER A 334 -3.33 15.19 -2.51
C SER A 334 -4.17 16.45 -2.63
N SER A 335 -4.77 16.67 -3.79
CA SER A 335 -5.82 17.66 -3.98
C SER A 335 -7.14 16.93 -4.16
N SER A 336 -8.20 17.32 -3.47
CA SER A 336 -9.52 16.74 -3.70
C SER A 336 -10.60 17.82 -3.84
N LYS A 337 -11.48 17.64 -4.81
CA LYS A 337 -12.59 18.55 -5.10
C LYS A 337 -13.87 17.74 -5.16
N SER A 338 -14.80 18.10 -4.28
CA SER A 338 -16.11 17.45 -4.19
C SER A 338 -17.12 18.22 -5.05
N HIS A 339 -17.84 17.48 -5.89
CA HIS A 339 -18.94 17.92 -6.73
C HIS A 339 -20.21 17.19 -6.29
N LYS A 340 -21.37 17.84 -6.51
CA LYS A 340 -22.71 17.23 -6.31
C LYS A 340 -22.83 16.41 -5.01
N PHE A 341 -22.37 16.97 -3.90
CA PHE A 341 -22.46 16.29 -2.62
C PHE A 341 -23.84 16.47 -1.97
N SER A 342 -24.27 15.42 -1.26
CA SER A 342 -25.40 15.39 -0.33
C SER A 342 -24.92 14.78 0.98
N SER A 343 -25.27 15.39 2.10
CA SER A 343 -24.84 14.97 3.43
C SER A 343 -25.98 15.11 4.41
N VAL A 344 -26.37 14.00 5.03
CA VAL A 344 -27.40 13.89 6.07
C VAL A 344 -26.78 13.16 7.24
N SER A 345 -26.84 13.79 8.41
CA SER A 345 -26.38 13.21 9.67
C SER A 345 -27.39 13.58 10.75
N ILE A 346 -28.33 12.69 11.00
CA ILE A 346 -29.33 12.80 12.06
C ILE A 346 -29.16 11.61 12.98
N ALA A 347 -28.70 11.80 14.21
CA ALA A 347 -28.51 10.67 15.12
C ALA A 347 -28.79 11.01 16.56
N ASN A 348 -29.15 9.99 17.32
CA ASN A 348 -29.28 10.07 18.76
C ASN A 348 -27.94 9.84 19.48
N GLY A 349 -27.94 9.94 20.82
CA GLY A 349 -26.77 9.71 21.66
C GLY A 349 -26.19 8.28 21.61
N THR A 350 -26.87 7.34 20.95
CA THR A 350 -26.47 5.93 20.84
C THR A 350 -26.09 5.51 19.41
N GLU A 351 -25.81 6.47 18.52
CA GLU A 351 -25.48 6.21 17.09
C GLU A 351 -26.60 5.48 16.35
N PHE A 352 -27.85 5.77 16.70
CA PHE A 352 -29.01 5.30 15.94
C PHE A 352 -29.66 6.51 15.25
N GLY A 353 -29.97 6.39 13.96
CA GLY A 353 -30.52 7.49 13.18
C GLY A 353 -30.38 7.34 11.67
N LEU A 354 -30.28 8.46 10.97
CA LEU A 354 -30.19 8.60 9.52
C LEU A 354 -28.81 9.12 9.14
N PHE A 355 -28.08 8.38 8.32
CA PHE A 355 -26.77 8.78 7.83
C PHE A 355 -26.65 8.52 6.34
N LEU A 356 -26.30 9.56 5.60
CA LEU A 356 -25.99 9.52 4.18
C LEU A 356 -24.88 10.53 3.88
N TYR A 357 -23.83 10.11 3.21
CA TYR A 357 -22.93 11.01 2.51
C TYR A 357 -22.73 10.49 1.09
N GLU A 358 -23.07 11.32 0.12
CA GLU A 358 -22.95 11.03 -1.29
C GLU A 358 -22.18 12.18 -1.94
N SER A 359 -21.17 11.89 -2.77
CA SER A 359 -20.43 12.93 -3.49
C SER A 359 -19.66 12.37 -4.68
N ASP A 360 -19.60 13.14 -5.76
CA ASP A 360 -18.63 12.92 -6.82
C ASP A 360 -17.33 13.64 -6.47
N GLU A 361 -16.25 12.91 -6.20
CA GLU A 361 -14.96 13.48 -5.84
C GLU A 361 -13.96 13.34 -7.00
N ILE A 362 -13.40 14.48 -7.41
CA ILE A 362 -12.20 14.52 -8.26
C ILE A 362 -11.01 14.63 -7.34
N ARG A 363 -10.16 13.60 -7.33
CA ARG A 363 -8.97 13.56 -6.50
C ARG A 363 -7.72 13.44 -7.34
N THR A 364 -6.77 14.35 -7.12
CA THR A 364 -5.44 14.32 -7.71
C THR A 364 -4.42 14.00 -6.65
N VAL A 365 -3.64 12.92 -6.81
CA VAL A 365 -2.52 12.59 -5.93
C VAL A 365 -1.22 12.84 -6.66
N ARG A 366 -0.28 13.52 -6.02
CA ARG A 366 1.08 13.78 -6.50
C ARG A 366 2.11 13.15 -5.57
N ILE A 367 3.16 12.59 -6.16
CA ILE A 367 4.29 12.00 -5.44
C ILE A 367 5.59 12.66 -5.86
N THR A 368 6.46 12.90 -4.89
CA THR A 368 7.85 13.30 -5.17
C THR A 368 8.71 12.08 -5.42
N PHE A 369 9.23 11.95 -6.65
CA PHE A 369 10.22 10.94 -7.00
C PHE A 369 11.61 11.40 -6.55
N ASP A 370 12.23 10.66 -5.64
CA ASP A 370 13.52 11.01 -5.03
C ASP A 370 14.63 9.99 -5.34
N TRP A 371 15.84 10.29 -4.86
CA TRP A 371 17.00 9.42 -5.06
C TRP A 371 16.84 8.06 -4.37
N GLU A 372 16.16 8.01 -3.23
CA GLU A 372 15.88 6.77 -2.48
C GLU A 372 15.02 5.82 -3.32
N THR A 373 13.99 6.38 -3.98
CA THR A 373 13.14 5.68 -4.94
C THR A 373 13.95 5.19 -6.14
N LEU A 374 14.85 6.02 -6.68
CA LEU A 374 15.70 5.63 -7.81
C LEU A 374 16.61 4.45 -7.46
N VAL A 375 17.34 4.51 -6.35
CA VAL A 375 18.27 3.44 -5.92
C VAL A 375 17.53 2.14 -5.69
N SER A 376 16.38 2.20 -5.02
CA SER A 376 15.51 1.04 -4.81
C SER A 376 15.03 0.45 -6.14
N ASN A 377 14.54 1.27 -7.08
CA ASN A 377 14.04 0.80 -8.37
C ASN A 377 15.15 0.16 -9.22
N LEU A 378 16.37 0.71 -9.20
CA LEU A 378 17.52 0.12 -9.88
C LEU A 378 17.89 -1.25 -9.27
N SER A 379 17.86 -1.37 -7.94
CA SER A 379 18.18 -2.63 -7.27
C SER A 379 17.16 -3.73 -7.59
N VAL A 380 15.86 -3.41 -7.57
CA VAL A 380 14.80 -4.34 -7.97
C VAL A 380 14.86 -4.64 -9.47
N GLY A 381 15.11 -3.63 -10.31
CA GLY A 381 15.27 -3.78 -11.75
C GLY A 381 16.38 -4.76 -12.11
N LEU A 382 17.51 -4.73 -11.40
CA LEU A 382 18.60 -5.68 -11.58
C LEU A 382 18.20 -7.12 -11.23
N VAL A 383 17.46 -7.31 -10.13
CA VAL A 383 16.90 -8.62 -9.76
C VAL A 383 15.96 -9.15 -10.84
N LEU A 384 15.07 -8.29 -11.37
CA LEU A 384 14.13 -8.66 -12.43
C LEU A 384 14.84 -8.98 -13.75
N ALA A 385 15.84 -8.20 -14.14
CA ALA A 385 16.64 -8.47 -15.33
C ALA A 385 17.32 -9.84 -15.26
N ARG A 386 17.95 -10.17 -14.12
CA ARG A 386 18.56 -11.50 -13.89
C ARG A 386 17.53 -12.61 -13.92
N TRP A 387 16.33 -12.37 -13.38
CA TRP A 387 15.26 -13.36 -13.43
C TRP A 387 14.80 -13.64 -14.87
N ILE A 388 14.62 -12.59 -15.68
CA ILE A 388 14.30 -12.71 -17.12
C ILE A 388 15.40 -13.49 -17.84
N VAL A 389 16.66 -13.16 -17.60
CA VAL A 389 17.81 -13.83 -18.24
C VAL A 389 17.88 -15.30 -17.83
N GLY A 390 17.61 -15.61 -16.56
CA GLY A 390 17.49 -16.98 -16.08
C GLY A 390 16.37 -17.76 -16.78
N LEU A 391 15.18 -17.16 -16.91
CA LEU A 391 14.05 -17.72 -17.65
C LEU A 391 14.42 -17.98 -19.12
N ILE A 392 14.95 -16.98 -19.83
CA ILE A 392 15.40 -17.11 -21.22
C ILE A 392 16.40 -18.24 -21.35
N SER A 393 17.42 -18.28 -20.47
CA SER A 393 18.48 -19.29 -20.52
C SER A 393 17.94 -20.71 -20.37
N LEU A 394 17.02 -20.95 -19.42
CA LEU A 394 16.38 -22.26 -19.23
C LEU A 394 15.58 -22.69 -20.46
N HIS A 395 14.78 -21.78 -21.01
CA HIS A 395 13.87 -22.10 -22.11
C HIS A 395 14.64 -22.27 -23.43
N VAL A 396 15.66 -21.44 -23.69
CA VAL A 396 16.57 -21.59 -24.84
C VAL A 396 17.33 -22.92 -24.74
N GLY A 397 17.82 -23.27 -23.56
CA GLY A 397 18.48 -24.57 -23.30
C GLY A 397 17.56 -25.76 -23.61
N ALA A 398 16.31 -25.70 -23.13
CA ALA A 398 15.31 -26.73 -23.39
C ALA A 398 14.90 -26.81 -24.87
N LEU A 399 14.67 -25.67 -25.53
CA LEU A 399 14.32 -25.60 -26.95
C LEU A 399 15.44 -26.13 -27.86
N GLN A 400 16.69 -25.97 -27.44
CA GLN A 400 17.86 -26.52 -28.13
C GLN A 400 18.12 -28.00 -27.79
N GLY A 401 17.25 -28.63 -26.98
CA GLY A 401 17.38 -30.02 -26.56
C GLY A 401 18.57 -30.28 -25.63
N LYS A 402 19.09 -29.24 -24.96
CA LYS A 402 20.26 -29.34 -24.08
C LYS A 402 19.91 -29.74 -22.65
N THR A 403 18.68 -29.49 -22.23
CA THR A 403 18.19 -29.73 -20.87
C THR A 403 16.73 -30.13 -20.90
N GLN A 404 16.25 -30.69 -19.79
CA GLN A 404 14.82 -30.79 -19.55
C GLN A 404 14.20 -29.40 -19.37
N TRP A 405 12.87 -29.34 -19.47
CA TRP A 405 12.11 -28.11 -19.23
C TRP A 405 11.99 -27.87 -17.73
N PHE A 406 12.50 -26.74 -17.24
CA PHE A 406 12.39 -26.35 -15.83
C PHE A 406 11.58 -25.07 -15.68
N SER A 407 10.75 -25.06 -14.64
CA SER A 407 10.01 -23.87 -14.22
C SER A 407 10.98 -22.88 -13.53
N GLY A 408 11.15 -21.69 -14.12
CA GLY A 408 12.12 -20.69 -13.65
C GLY A 408 11.52 -19.64 -12.72
N GLY A 409 11.14 -20.01 -11.49
CA GLY A 409 10.64 -19.05 -10.50
C GLY A 409 11.70 -18.11 -9.92
N ILE A 410 11.33 -17.26 -8.95
CA ILE A 410 12.27 -16.29 -8.33
C ILE A 410 13.44 -17.00 -7.63
N GLY A 411 13.32 -18.31 -7.34
CA GLY A 411 14.44 -19.12 -6.87
C GLY A 411 15.66 -19.08 -7.79
N CYS A 412 15.48 -18.85 -9.10
CA CYS A 412 16.58 -18.73 -10.07
C CYS A 412 17.60 -17.65 -9.71
N VAL A 413 17.19 -16.57 -9.02
CA VAL A 413 18.10 -15.48 -8.61
C VAL A 413 18.61 -15.64 -7.17
N SER A 414 18.33 -16.76 -6.51
CA SER A 414 18.70 -16.97 -5.10
C SER A 414 20.23 -16.93 -4.83
N GLY A 415 21.05 -17.35 -5.80
CA GLY A 415 22.52 -17.26 -5.73
C GLY A 415 23.08 -15.89 -6.12
N ALA A 416 22.28 -14.99 -6.68
CA ALA A 416 22.72 -13.71 -7.20
C ALA A 416 22.98 -12.70 -6.06
N GLY A 417 24.09 -11.97 -6.13
CA GLY A 417 24.44 -10.94 -5.15
C GLY A 417 23.38 -9.84 -5.02
N SER A 418 22.78 -9.41 -6.14
CA SER A 418 21.69 -8.43 -6.16
C SER A 418 20.47 -8.84 -5.37
N PHE A 419 20.11 -10.12 -5.38
CA PHE A 419 18.98 -10.62 -4.60
C PHE A 419 19.36 -10.75 -3.13
N MET A 420 20.54 -11.28 -2.80
CA MET A 420 21.01 -11.43 -1.42
C MET A 420 21.20 -10.09 -0.69
N LEU A 421 21.71 -9.07 -1.38
CA LEU A 421 21.94 -7.74 -0.80
C LEU A 421 20.71 -6.82 -0.89
N LEU A 422 19.61 -7.27 -1.52
CA LEU A 422 18.40 -6.49 -1.70
C LEU A 422 17.88 -5.85 -0.39
N PRO A 423 17.84 -6.55 0.77
CA PRO A 423 17.36 -5.96 2.01
C PRO A 423 18.21 -4.77 2.47
N ILE A 424 19.53 -4.83 2.23
CA ILE A 424 20.49 -3.78 2.61
C ILE A 424 20.36 -2.58 1.66
N VAL A 425 20.35 -2.84 0.34
CA VAL A 425 20.25 -1.76 -0.67
C VAL A 425 18.88 -1.07 -0.62
N SER A 426 17.85 -1.76 -0.14
CA SER A 426 16.49 -1.23 -0.01
C SER A 426 16.25 -0.43 1.28
N LEU A 427 17.21 -0.39 2.22
CA LEU A 427 17.06 0.31 3.51
C LEU A 427 16.61 1.77 3.38
N PRO A 428 17.16 2.60 2.47
CA PRO A 428 16.75 4.00 2.35
C PRO A 428 15.25 4.16 2.12
N ARG A 429 14.66 3.28 1.29
CA ARG A 429 13.24 3.32 0.95
C ARG A 429 12.34 2.50 1.89
N LEU A 430 12.92 1.66 2.73
CA LEU A 430 12.17 0.66 3.50
C LEU A 430 11.10 1.30 4.40
N LYS A 431 11.36 2.49 4.96
CA LYS A 431 10.39 3.29 5.73
C LYS A 431 9.09 3.49 4.93
N MET A 432 9.19 3.97 3.69
CA MET A 432 8.03 4.25 2.84
C MET A 432 7.39 2.97 2.29
N THR A 433 8.19 1.95 2.00
CA THR A 433 7.68 0.63 1.59
C THR A 433 6.86 -0.02 2.71
N LEU A 434 7.29 0.08 3.97
CA LEU A 434 6.55 -0.40 5.14
C LEU A 434 5.27 0.43 5.38
N ALA A 435 5.35 1.76 5.26
CA ALA A 435 4.17 2.62 5.32
C ALA A 435 3.09 2.16 4.32
N ALA A 436 3.47 2.07 3.05
CA ALA A 436 2.60 1.64 1.97
C ALA A 436 1.98 0.26 2.23
N PHE A 437 2.80 -0.71 2.66
CA PHE A 437 2.32 -2.05 2.99
C PHE A 437 1.32 -2.08 4.14
N TRP A 438 1.60 -1.37 5.24
CA TRP A 438 0.69 -1.35 6.38
C TRP A 438 -0.62 -0.60 6.07
N THR A 439 -0.63 0.28 5.08
CA THR A 439 -1.84 0.93 4.56
C THR A 439 -2.72 0.03 3.67
N VAL A 440 -2.17 -1.04 3.07
CA VAL A 440 -2.91 -1.95 2.16
C VAL A 440 -4.21 -2.48 2.78
N GLY A 441 -5.31 -2.49 2.02
CA GLY A 441 -6.59 -3.04 2.49
C GLY A 441 -7.44 -2.09 3.33
N CYS A 442 -6.90 -0.95 3.75
CA CYS A 442 -7.63 0.05 4.51
C CYS A 442 -8.03 1.24 3.63
N ARG A 443 -9.32 1.60 3.62
CA ARG A 443 -9.83 2.83 3.02
C ARG A 443 -9.76 3.97 4.03
N PHE A 444 -8.66 4.73 3.99
CA PHE A 444 -8.50 5.88 4.86
C PHE A 444 -9.26 7.12 4.36
N GLU A 445 -9.72 7.94 5.31
CA GLU A 445 -10.02 9.37 5.13
C GLU A 445 -8.84 10.24 5.60
N GLY A 446 -8.90 11.56 5.39
CA GLY A 446 -7.89 12.50 5.90
C GLY A 446 -6.52 12.40 5.20
N GLN A 447 -5.44 12.70 5.91
CA GLN A 447 -4.09 12.82 5.33
C GLN A 447 -3.54 11.49 4.80
N GLN A 448 -3.76 10.38 5.53
CA GLN A 448 -3.30 9.03 5.11
C GLN A 448 -3.93 8.54 3.82
N SER A 449 -5.10 9.06 3.47
CA SER A 449 -5.81 8.65 2.26
C SER A 449 -5.04 8.99 0.97
N GLY A 450 -4.11 9.96 1.02
CA GLY A 450 -3.21 10.25 -0.10
C GLY A 450 -2.32 9.06 -0.48
N LEU A 451 -1.73 8.39 0.51
CA LEU A 451 -0.95 7.16 0.29
C LEU A 451 -1.86 5.99 -0.12
N ALA A 452 -2.98 5.81 0.59
CA ALA A 452 -3.90 4.69 0.36
C ALA A 452 -4.57 4.68 -1.02
N ASP A 453 -4.61 5.83 -1.71
CA ASP A 453 -5.16 5.95 -3.06
C ASP A 453 -4.08 5.95 -4.15
N ALA A 454 -2.81 6.14 -3.80
CA ALA A 454 -1.70 6.13 -4.73
C ALA A 454 -1.32 4.71 -5.15
N TRP A 455 -2.10 4.09 -6.04
CA TRP A 455 -1.86 2.71 -6.48
C TRP A 455 -0.45 2.51 -7.08
N PHE A 456 0.09 3.54 -7.74
CA PHE A 456 1.43 3.57 -8.32
C PHE A 456 2.54 3.64 -7.24
N ALA A 457 2.21 3.98 -5.99
CA ALA A 457 3.10 3.79 -4.85
C ALA A 457 2.84 2.45 -4.15
N ILE A 458 1.58 2.09 -3.91
CA ILE A 458 1.19 0.91 -3.15
C ILE A 458 1.61 -0.39 -3.85
N TYR A 459 1.20 -0.62 -5.10
CA TYR A 459 1.46 -1.91 -5.75
C TYR A 459 2.95 -2.20 -5.92
N PRO A 460 3.80 -1.24 -6.26
CA PRO A 460 5.21 -1.58 -6.42
C PRO A 460 5.93 -1.59 -5.06
N ALA A 461 5.41 -0.91 -4.04
CA ALA A 461 5.84 -1.15 -2.66
C ALA A 461 5.47 -2.57 -2.18
N ILE A 462 4.29 -3.11 -2.54
CA ILE A 462 3.95 -4.52 -2.28
C ILE A 462 4.96 -5.44 -2.95
N ALA A 463 5.20 -5.27 -4.25
CA ALA A 463 6.17 -6.08 -4.99
C ALA A 463 7.57 -6.01 -4.38
N HIS A 464 8.01 -4.80 -4.03
CA HIS A 464 9.32 -4.55 -3.43
C HIS A 464 9.43 -5.18 -2.04
N LEU A 465 8.42 -5.03 -1.18
CA LEU A 465 8.42 -5.66 0.14
C LEU A 465 8.47 -7.18 0.03
N VAL A 466 7.67 -7.78 -0.84
CA VAL A 466 7.66 -9.25 -1.01
C VAL A 466 9.00 -9.74 -1.56
N LEU A 467 9.66 -8.99 -2.45
CA LEU A 467 11.02 -9.30 -2.89
C LEU A 467 12.05 -9.21 -1.75
N ILE A 468 12.00 -8.16 -0.92
CA ILE A 468 12.84 -8.04 0.27
C ILE A 468 12.59 -9.22 1.22
N TYR A 469 11.32 -9.55 1.46
CA TYR A 469 10.92 -10.64 2.34
C TYR A 469 11.45 -11.98 1.84
N PHE A 470 11.27 -12.31 0.55
CA PHE A 470 11.81 -13.54 -0.03
C PHE A 470 13.34 -13.56 -0.09
N SER A 471 14.00 -12.39 -0.20
CA SER A 471 15.45 -12.30 -0.04
C SER A 471 15.89 -12.63 1.40
N LEU A 472 15.18 -12.12 2.41
CA LEU A 472 15.43 -12.48 3.81
C LEU A 472 15.18 -13.97 4.06
N LEU A 473 14.10 -14.54 3.51
CA LEU A 473 13.84 -15.98 3.56
C LEU A 473 14.97 -16.78 2.89
N ASN A 474 15.57 -16.25 1.82
CA ASN A 474 16.70 -16.89 1.14
C ASN A 474 17.95 -16.88 2.03
N ILE A 475 18.25 -15.77 2.70
CA ILE A 475 19.35 -15.68 3.66
C ILE A 475 19.13 -16.65 4.82
N LEU A 476 17.92 -16.68 5.38
CA LEU A 476 17.56 -17.58 6.47
C LEU A 476 17.64 -19.05 6.03
N ALA A 477 17.12 -19.38 4.84
CA ALA A 477 17.23 -20.71 4.25
C ALA A 477 18.71 -21.11 4.14
N LYS A 478 19.57 -20.22 3.65
CA LYS A 478 21.02 -20.47 3.55
C LYS A 478 21.68 -20.69 4.91
N ALA A 479 21.34 -19.88 5.91
CA ALA A 479 21.83 -20.05 7.28
C ALA A 479 21.41 -21.41 7.88
N LEU A 480 20.19 -21.86 7.57
CA LEU A 480 19.65 -23.16 7.98
C LEU A 480 20.09 -24.33 7.08
N ARG A 481 20.94 -24.08 6.07
CA ARG A 481 21.32 -25.06 5.04
C ARG A 481 20.09 -25.72 4.38
N ARG A 482 19.06 -24.92 4.11
CA ARG A 482 17.84 -25.27 3.38
C ARG A 482 17.74 -24.51 2.05
N ARG A 483 16.97 -25.07 1.12
CA ARG A 483 16.59 -24.41 -0.15
C ARG A 483 15.39 -23.48 0.09
N ILE A 484 15.41 -22.30 -0.54
CA ILE A 484 14.24 -21.42 -0.59
C ILE A 484 13.15 -22.00 -1.52
N SER A 485 11.90 -21.96 -1.06
CA SER A 485 10.73 -22.20 -1.90
C SER A 485 10.21 -20.89 -2.47
N ASP A 486 9.92 -20.86 -3.77
CA ASP A 486 9.34 -19.74 -4.50
C ASP A 486 7.86 -19.95 -4.87
N VAL A 487 7.26 -21.07 -4.47
CA VAL A 487 5.89 -21.45 -4.82
C VAL A 487 4.86 -20.42 -4.36
N LEU A 488 5.05 -19.87 -3.16
CA LEU A 488 4.12 -18.92 -2.55
C LEU A 488 4.43 -17.44 -2.88
N PHE A 489 5.45 -17.17 -3.70
CA PHE A 489 5.83 -15.81 -4.06
C PHE A 489 4.69 -15.06 -4.78
N THR A 490 4.21 -15.58 -5.92
CA THR A 490 3.13 -14.94 -6.69
C THR A 490 1.82 -14.88 -5.92
N PRO A 491 1.34 -15.95 -5.25
CA PRO A 491 0.13 -15.88 -4.44
C PRO A 491 0.20 -14.80 -3.36
N THR A 492 1.36 -14.60 -2.74
CA THR A 492 1.57 -13.56 -1.73
C THR A 492 1.43 -12.16 -2.32
N VAL A 493 2.08 -11.88 -3.45
CA VAL A 493 1.94 -10.58 -4.14
C VAL A 493 0.49 -10.35 -4.57
N ALA A 494 -0.12 -11.36 -5.20
CA ALA A 494 -1.49 -11.28 -5.69
C ALA A 494 -2.48 -11.04 -4.53
N ALA A 495 -2.34 -11.73 -3.40
CA ALA A 495 -3.19 -11.55 -2.24
C ALA A 495 -3.14 -10.10 -1.71
N PHE A 496 -1.96 -9.50 -1.61
CA PHE A 496 -1.84 -8.10 -1.18
C PHE A 496 -2.38 -7.11 -2.23
N CYS A 497 -2.16 -7.37 -3.51
CA CYS A 497 -2.75 -6.56 -4.57
C CYS A 497 -4.28 -6.61 -4.55
N LEU A 498 -4.87 -7.81 -4.37
CA LEU A 498 -6.32 -7.99 -4.24
C LEU A 498 -6.85 -7.32 -2.96
N LEU A 499 -6.12 -7.43 -1.85
CA LEU A 499 -6.48 -6.77 -0.59
C LEU A 499 -6.56 -5.24 -0.77
N HIS A 500 -5.61 -4.64 -1.51
CA HIS A 500 -5.68 -3.22 -1.86
C HIS A 500 -6.80 -2.89 -2.86
N TYR A 501 -6.98 -3.73 -3.88
CA TYR A 501 -7.99 -3.53 -4.92
C TYR A 501 -9.39 -3.49 -4.32
N PHE A 502 -9.73 -4.49 -3.49
CA PHE A 502 -11.04 -4.62 -2.83
C PHE A 502 -11.18 -3.82 -1.53
N ARG A 503 -10.31 -2.85 -1.25
CA ARG A 503 -10.32 -2.13 0.03
C ARG A 503 -11.63 -1.38 0.32
N MET A 504 -12.34 -0.95 -0.72
CA MET A 504 -13.64 -0.27 -0.58
C MET A 504 -14.70 -1.28 -0.15
N GLU A 505 -14.81 -2.38 -0.91
CA GLU A 505 -15.74 -3.48 -0.67
C GLU A 505 -15.50 -4.13 0.69
N ILE A 506 -14.23 -4.27 1.10
CA ILE A 506 -13.87 -4.77 2.43
C ILE A 506 -14.33 -3.80 3.53
N ALA A 507 -14.11 -2.49 3.34
CA ALA A 507 -14.53 -1.49 4.31
C ALA A 507 -16.06 -1.40 4.43
N GLU A 508 -16.80 -1.65 3.34
CA GLU A 508 -18.27 -1.62 3.27
C GLU A 508 -18.92 -2.97 3.64
N SER A 509 -18.16 -4.08 3.65
CA SER A 509 -18.67 -5.44 3.88
C SER A 509 -19.32 -5.67 5.25
N GLY A 510 -19.09 -4.78 6.22
CA GLY A 510 -19.49 -4.97 7.62
C GLY A 510 -18.66 -6.01 8.39
N TRP A 511 -17.67 -6.67 7.75
CA TRP A 511 -16.75 -7.60 8.43
C TRP A 511 -15.82 -6.89 9.40
N LEU A 512 -15.55 -5.61 9.15
CA LEU A 512 -14.72 -4.77 10.00
C LEU A 512 -15.58 -4.10 11.06
N LYS A 513 -15.53 -4.61 12.29
CA LYS A 513 -16.30 -4.06 13.42
C LYS A 513 -15.98 -2.57 13.64
N GLY A 514 -17.02 -1.74 13.64
CA GLY A 514 -16.92 -0.30 13.94
C GLY A 514 -16.45 0.57 12.77
N ILE A 515 -16.38 0.03 11.55
CA ILE A 515 -15.97 0.75 10.34
C ILE A 515 -17.16 0.88 9.40
N ASP A 516 -17.44 2.09 8.94
CA ASP A 516 -18.58 2.49 8.11
C ASP A 516 -18.21 2.66 6.62
N GLY A 517 -17.21 1.92 6.15
CA GLY A 517 -16.55 2.18 4.87
C GLY A 517 -15.35 3.13 4.95
N ARG A 518 -15.11 3.76 6.12
CA ARG A 518 -14.12 4.83 6.29
C ARG A 518 -13.27 4.60 7.52
N ILE A 519 -11.97 4.66 7.34
CA ILE A 519 -10.98 4.52 8.41
C ILE A 519 -10.38 5.90 8.67
N SER A 520 -10.53 6.42 9.88
CA SER A 520 -9.97 7.72 10.25
C SER A 520 -8.44 7.71 10.15
N THR A 521 -7.84 8.85 9.82
CA THR A 521 -6.38 8.99 9.86
C THR A 521 -5.88 8.78 11.29
N VAL A 522 -4.88 7.90 11.46
CA VAL A 522 -4.25 7.62 12.76
C VAL A 522 -2.79 8.11 12.80
N VAL A 523 -2.12 8.18 11.64
CA VAL A 523 -0.73 8.68 11.53
C VAL A 523 -0.72 9.94 10.67
N PHE A 524 -0.46 11.07 11.32
CA PHE A 524 -0.51 12.40 10.71
C PHE A 524 0.82 12.77 10.04
N SER A 525 0.79 13.80 9.20
CA SER A 525 1.93 14.23 8.38
C SER A 525 3.18 14.57 9.20
N ASP A 526 3.03 15.23 10.33
CA ASP A 526 4.14 15.65 11.18
C ASP A 526 4.81 14.47 11.89
N GLU A 527 4.03 13.43 12.20
CA GLU A 527 4.57 12.17 12.71
C GLU A 527 5.36 11.42 11.62
N VAL A 528 4.89 11.44 10.36
CA VAL A 528 5.60 10.81 9.24
C VAL A 528 6.98 11.43 9.05
N ASP A 529 7.11 12.75 9.20
CA ASP A 529 8.39 13.45 9.08
C ASP A 529 9.37 13.05 10.19
N LYS A 530 8.86 12.79 11.41
CA LYS A 530 9.67 12.40 12.59
C LYS A 530 9.94 10.90 12.70
N MET A 531 9.14 10.08 12.01
CA MET A 531 9.18 8.63 12.08
C MET A 531 10.55 8.06 11.66
N GLN A 532 11.05 7.14 12.47
CA GLN A 532 12.23 6.33 12.17
C GLN A 532 11.81 4.94 11.68
N MET A 533 12.69 4.27 10.93
CA MET A 533 12.43 2.92 10.44
C MET A 533 12.21 1.91 11.58
N VAL A 534 12.93 2.09 12.70
CA VAL A 534 12.86 1.21 13.87
C VAL A 534 11.48 1.23 14.53
N ASP A 535 10.75 2.34 14.44
CA ASP A 535 9.43 2.52 15.07
C ASP A 535 8.40 1.49 14.58
N TYR A 536 8.52 0.99 13.35
CA TYR A 536 7.66 -0.09 12.83
C TYR A 536 7.78 -1.41 13.59
N PHE A 537 8.89 -1.62 14.29
CA PHE A 537 9.22 -2.86 14.98
C PHE A 537 9.16 -2.71 16.51
N THR A 538 9.41 -1.51 17.04
CA THR A 538 9.49 -1.25 18.48
C THR A 538 8.25 -0.58 19.06
N THR A 539 7.38 0.00 18.22
CA THR A 539 6.18 0.73 18.66
C THR A 539 4.91 0.17 18.02
N ASP A 540 3.75 0.75 18.36
CA ASP A 540 2.46 0.41 17.74
C ASP A 540 2.26 1.04 16.35
N LEU A 541 3.31 1.61 15.74
CA LEU A 541 3.22 2.33 14.48
C LEU A 541 2.67 1.48 13.33
N ALA A 542 3.12 0.23 13.17
CA ALA A 542 2.61 -0.66 12.14
C ALA A 542 1.10 -0.90 12.30
N TRP A 543 0.65 -1.02 13.54
CA TRP A 543 -0.76 -1.18 13.91
C TRP A 543 -1.58 0.09 13.61
N ARG A 544 -1.04 1.28 13.94
CA ARG A 544 -1.64 2.58 13.64
C ARG A 544 -1.69 2.87 12.13
N MET A 545 -0.65 2.51 11.39
CA MET A 545 -0.59 2.66 9.94
C MET A 545 -1.59 1.75 9.21
N ASN A 546 -1.99 0.65 9.85
CA ASN A 546 -3.11 -0.21 9.46
C ASN A 546 -4.47 0.29 9.98
N GLY A 547 -4.56 1.51 10.49
CA GLY A 547 -5.81 2.12 10.95
C GLY A 547 -6.42 1.44 12.17
N ARG A 548 -5.61 0.71 12.93
CA ARG A 548 -6.04 -0.10 14.08
C ARG A 548 -7.12 -1.16 13.71
N VAL A 549 -7.07 -1.69 12.50
CA VAL A 549 -8.00 -2.74 12.02
C VAL A 549 -7.44 -4.15 12.23
N ALA A 550 -7.93 -4.85 13.26
CA ALA A 550 -7.34 -6.12 13.73
C ALA A 550 -7.35 -7.20 12.66
N LEU A 551 -8.49 -7.37 11.99
CA LEU A 551 -8.67 -8.40 10.97
C LEU A 551 -7.66 -8.24 9.82
N ILE A 552 -7.53 -7.03 9.28
CA ILE A 552 -6.61 -6.74 8.18
C ILE A 552 -5.15 -6.90 8.62
N PHE A 553 -4.81 -6.44 9.83
CA PHE A 553 -3.45 -6.57 10.36
C PHE A 553 -3.04 -8.03 10.47
N TRP A 554 -3.86 -8.86 11.15
CA TRP A 554 -3.56 -10.27 11.34
C TRP A 554 -3.63 -11.07 10.04
N LEU A 555 -4.52 -10.70 9.11
CA LEU A 555 -4.55 -11.31 7.78
C LEU A 555 -3.22 -11.10 7.03
N LYS A 556 -2.66 -9.88 7.06
CA LYS A 556 -1.36 -9.60 6.44
C LYS A 556 -0.24 -10.41 7.08
N VAL A 557 -0.21 -10.46 8.41
CA VAL A 557 0.77 -11.25 9.17
C VAL A 557 0.64 -12.74 8.84
N ALA A 558 -0.59 -13.27 8.77
CA ALA A 558 -0.85 -14.66 8.41
C ALA A 558 -0.38 -14.99 6.98
N ILE A 559 -0.67 -14.12 6.00
CA ILE A 559 -0.19 -14.28 4.62
C ILE A 559 1.35 -14.34 4.60
N LEU A 560 2.04 -13.43 5.30
CA LEU A 560 3.50 -13.48 5.39
C LEU A 560 3.99 -14.76 6.10
N ALA A 561 3.38 -15.13 7.22
CA ALA A 561 3.79 -16.28 8.03
C ALA A 561 3.63 -17.62 7.28
N VAL A 562 2.62 -17.77 6.42
CA VAL A 562 2.42 -18.97 5.60
C VAL A 562 3.63 -19.26 4.69
N ASN A 563 4.35 -18.22 4.26
CA ASN A 563 5.59 -18.38 3.48
C ASN A 563 6.76 -18.97 4.27
N LEU A 564 6.68 -19.05 5.61
CA LEU A 564 7.67 -19.73 6.45
C LEU A 564 7.44 -21.25 6.50
N LEU A 565 6.23 -21.72 6.19
CA LEU A 565 5.90 -23.15 6.26
C LEU A 565 6.80 -24.03 5.39
N PRO A 566 7.11 -23.69 4.12
CA PRO A 566 8.06 -24.47 3.32
C PRO A 566 9.44 -24.54 3.96
N LEU A 567 9.86 -23.46 4.63
CA LEU A 567 11.15 -23.42 5.30
C LEU A 567 11.16 -24.32 6.53
N VAL A 568 10.10 -24.35 7.34
CA VAL A 568 10.02 -25.12 8.61
C VAL A 568 9.72 -26.60 8.36
N LEU A 569 8.76 -26.90 7.48
CA LEU A 569 8.25 -28.25 7.21
C LEU A 569 9.13 -29.05 6.26
N ALA A 570 10.03 -28.41 5.50
CA ALA A 570 11.03 -29.14 4.75
C ALA A 570 11.87 -29.97 5.71
N ARG A 571 11.85 -31.31 5.54
CA ARG A 571 12.67 -32.23 6.33
C ARG A 571 14.11 -31.76 6.26
N SER A 572 14.69 -31.42 7.40
CA SER A 572 16.13 -31.23 7.52
C SER A 572 16.79 -32.51 7.01
N PHE A 573 17.81 -32.37 6.18
CA PHE A 573 18.66 -33.50 5.86
C PHE A 573 19.11 -34.14 7.17
N PRO A 574 19.08 -35.49 7.28
CA PRO A 574 19.72 -36.12 8.41
C PRO A 574 21.17 -35.66 8.44
N MET A 575 21.56 -34.93 9.48
CA MET A 575 22.96 -34.86 9.86
C MET A 575 23.33 -36.29 10.23
N ASN A 576 23.86 -37.04 9.28
CA ASN A 576 24.51 -38.30 9.62
C ASN A 576 25.70 -37.92 10.51
N GLU A 577 25.55 -38.08 11.82
CA GLU A 577 26.62 -37.93 12.82
C GLU A 577 27.74 -38.98 12.67
N ARG A 578 27.78 -39.73 11.57
CA ARG A 578 28.83 -40.73 11.31
C ARG A 578 29.17 -40.75 9.84
N HIS A 579 30.05 -39.83 9.43
CA HIS A 579 31.29 -40.16 8.72
C HIS A 579 32.24 -38.98 8.82
N SER A 580 33.44 -39.27 9.34
CA SER A 580 34.63 -38.43 9.20
C SER A 580 34.84 -38.09 7.72
N GLU A 581 35.13 -36.81 7.44
CA GLU A 581 35.33 -36.22 6.11
C GLU A 581 34.04 -36.09 5.27
N MET A 582 33.25 -35.03 5.54
CA MET A 582 32.36 -34.45 4.53
C MET A 582 33.22 -33.84 3.41
N ASP A 583 33.65 -34.69 2.49
CA ASP A 583 34.38 -34.26 1.31
C ASP A 583 33.42 -33.44 0.42
N LEU A 584 33.80 -32.19 0.06
CA LEU A 584 32.98 -31.30 -0.76
C LEU A 584 32.51 -32.02 -2.04
N ASN A 585 31.25 -31.84 -2.44
CA ASN A 585 30.76 -32.42 -3.70
C ASN A 585 31.61 -31.89 -4.88
N GLY A 586 31.81 -32.68 -5.94
CA GLY A 586 32.65 -32.26 -7.09
C GLY A 586 32.27 -30.89 -7.69
N VAL A 587 30.98 -30.56 -7.66
CA VAL A 587 30.41 -29.26 -8.04
C VAL A 587 30.83 -28.14 -7.09
N GLU A 588 30.83 -28.41 -5.78
CA GLU A 588 31.27 -27.45 -4.76
C GLU A 588 32.78 -27.22 -4.83
N LYS A 589 33.56 -28.27 -5.16
CA LYS A 589 35.01 -28.16 -5.43
C LYS A 589 35.30 -27.34 -6.70
N ALA A 590 34.54 -27.54 -7.78
CA ALA A 590 34.79 -26.89 -9.07
C ALA A 590 34.21 -25.47 -9.22
N LEU A 591 33.04 -25.22 -8.64
CA LEU A 591 32.33 -23.93 -8.71
C LEU A 591 32.44 -23.11 -7.42
N ALA A 592 33.43 -23.43 -6.57
CA ALA A 592 33.64 -22.99 -5.18
C ALA A 592 33.37 -21.51 -4.84
N LEU A 593 33.43 -20.60 -5.82
CA LEU A 593 33.19 -19.16 -5.65
C LEU A 593 31.72 -18.80 -5.33
N CYS A 594 30.74 -19.50 -5.91
CA CYS A 594 29.31 -19.27 -5.63
C CYS A 594 28.69 -20.36 -4.73
N ALA A 595 29.30 -21.55 -4.67
CA ALA A 595 28.89 -22.65 -3.78
C ALA A 595 28.85 -22.24 -2.29
N ARG A 596 29.72 -21.30 -1.88
CA ARG A 596 29.78 -20.71 -0.53
C ARG A 596 28.45 -20.13 -0.03
N HIS A 597 27.51 -19.81 -0.93
CA HIS A 597 26.24 -19.16 -0.61
C HIS A 597 25.00 -19.98 -1.00
N VAL A 598 25.10 -21.29 -1.25
CA VAL A 598 23.97 -22.06 -1.84
C VAL A 598 22.96 -22.55 -0.81
N GLY A 599 23.33 -22.57 0.48
CA GLY A 599 22.41 -22.99 1.54
C GLY A 599 22.04 -24.46 1.47
N GLY A 600 22.86 -25.31 0.83
CA GLY A 600 22.53 -26.71 0.59
C GLY A 600 21.75 -26.97 -0.71
N LEU A 601 21.80 -28.22 -1.17
CA LEU A 601 21.27 -28.65 -2.48
C LEU A 601 19.80 -29.13 -2.44
N GLY A 602 19.22 -29.32 -1.24
CA GLY A 602 17.82 -29.73 -1.07
C GLY A 602 17.48 -31.12 -1.64
N GLN A 603 16.22 -31.56 -1.52
CA GLN A 603 15.74 -32.83 -2.10
C GLN A 603 15.54 -32.77 -3.63
N SER A 604 16.00 -31.70 -4.28
CA SER A 604 16.03 -31.57 -5.74
C SER A 604 16.92 -32.66 -6.33
N LEU A 605 16.55 -33.20 -7.50
CA LEU A 605 17.47 -33.96 -8.35
C LEU A 605 18.56 -33.00 -8.84
N THR A 606 19.51 -32.73 -7.96
CA THR A 606 20.65 -31.85 -8.21
C THR A 606 21.47 -32.40 -9.36
N TYR A 607 21.54 -33.74 -9.39
CA TYR A 607 22.18 -34.50 -10.44
C TYR A 607 21.12 -35.21 -11.27
N ILE A 608 21.20 -35.03 -12.58
CA ILE A 608 20.62 -35.95 -13.53
C ILE A 608 21.64 -37.07 -13.68
N VAL A 609 21.29 -38.26 -13.20
CA VAL A 609 22.12 -39.46 -13.35
C VAL A 609 21.74 -40.13 -14.65
N VAL A 610 22.68 -40.19 -15.58
CA VAL A 610 22.51 -40.94 -16.83
C VAL A 610 23.11 -42.33 -16.59
N GLU A 611 22.24 -43.34 -16.44
CA GLU A 611 22.65 -44.75 -16.34
C GLU A 611 22.88 -45.33 -17.75
N GLN A 612 24.03 -45.98 -17.93
CA GLN A 612 24.39 -46.65 -19.17
C GLN A 612 24.00 -48.13 -19.09
N VAL A 613 23.42 -48.66 -20.18
CA VAL A 613 22.95 -50.05 -20.28
C VAL A 613 24.10 -51.06 -20.45
N GLU A 614 25.30 -50.59 -20.84
CA GLU A 614 26.44 -51.47 -21.20
C GLU A 614 27.74 -51.21 -20.40
N ALA A 615 27.80 -50.20 -19.54
CA ALA A 615 28.95 -49.95 -18.66
C ALA A 615 28.49 -49.55 -17.26
N THR A 616 29.14 -50.11 -16.24
CA THR A 616 28.87 -49.96 -14.81
C THR A 616 29.14 -48.55 -14.24
N TYR A 617 29.27 -47.52 -15.09
CA TYR A 617 29.59 -46.15 -14.70
C TYR A 617 28.38 -45.24 -14.77
N LYS A 618 28.11 -44.50 -13.68
CA LYS A 618 27.05 -43.50 -13.58
C LYS A 618 27.64 -42.11 -13.77
N ILE A 619 27.17 -41.35 -14.76
CA ILE A 619 27.57 -39.95 -14.95
C ILE A 619 26.54 -39.05 -14.27
N ALA A 620 27.00 -38.22 -13.34
CA ALA A 620 26.18 -37.25 -12.62
C ALA A 620 26.37 -35.85 -13.23
N LEU A 621 25.29 -35.28 -13.76
CA LEU A 621 25.27 -33.93 -14.36
C LEU A 621 24.47 -32.98 -13.47
N VAL A 622 25.03 -31.81 -13.15
CA VAL A 622 24.26 -30.75 -12.49
C VAL A 622 23.14 -30.30 -13.40
N ASN A 623 21.93 -30.33 -12.88
CA ASN A 623 20.75 -29.83 -13.58
C ASN A 623 20.89 -28.32 -13.89
N SER A 624 20.49 -27.90 -15.09
CA SER A 624 20.50 -26.52 -15.55
C SER A 624 19.74 -25.53 -14.66
N TYR A 625 18.65 -25.94 -14.00
CA TYR A 625 17.97 -25.10 -13.02
C TYR A 625 18.86 -24.81 -11.80
N GLU A 626 19.52 -25.83 -11.25
CA GLU A 626 20.41 -25.67 -10.09
C GLU A 626 21.63 -24.84 -10.46
N LEU A 627 22.15 -24.97 -11.69
CA LEU A 627 23.24 -24.15 -12.18
C LEU A 627 22.90 -22.64 -12.19
N ILE A 628 21.72 -22.29 -12.72
CA ILE A 628 21.23 -20.89 -12.71
C ILE A 628 20.97 -20.43 -11.28
N ARG A 629 20.35 -21.28 -10.45
CA ARG A 629 20.10 -20.98 -9.04
C ARG A 629 21.39 -20.67 -8.28
N MET A 630 22.48 -21.38 -8.58
CA MET A 630 23.81 -21.14 -8.02
C MET A 630 24.44 -19.83 -8.52
N GLY A 631 23.84 -19.16 -9.51
CA GLY A 631 24.28 -17.89 -10.02
C GLY A 631 25.09 -17.98 -11.32
N TYR A 632 25.06 -19.11 -12.02
CA TYR A 632 25.83 -19.34 -13.24
C TYR A 632 24.95 -19.45 -14.49
N LEU A 633 25.48 -19.00 -15.63
CA LEU A 633 24.85 -19.13 -16.94
C LEU A 633 25.87 -19.53 -18.00
N VAL A 634 25.38 -20.13 -19.08
CA VAL A 634 26.21 -20.58 -20.20
C VAL A 634 26.19 -19.51 -21.28
N PHE A 635 27.37 -18.96 -21.57
CA PHE A 635 27.59 -17.91 -22.55
C PHE A 635 28.16 -18.48 -23.84
N GLY A 636 27.45 -18.25 -24.95
CA GLY A 636 27.85 -18.69 -26.29
C GLY A 636 28.03 -20.21 -26.43
N ASP A 637 27.38 -21.01 -25.58
CA ASP A 637 27.51 -22.48 -25.49
C ASP A 637 28.91 -23.02 -25.22
N LYS A 638 29.86 -22.13 -24.91
CA LYS A 638 31.30 -22.45 -24.78
C LYS A 638 31.84 -22.11 -23.40
N TYR A 639 31.19 -21.18 -22.70
CA TYR A 639 31.71 -20.58 -21.49
C TYR A 639 30.67 -20.63 -20.39
N LEU A 640 31.10 -20.90 -19.17
CA LEU A 640 30.30 -20.74 -17.96
C LEU A 640 30.81 -19.48 -17.24
N MET A 641 29.89 -18.61 -16.85
CA MET A 641 30.19 -17.37 -16.11
C MET A 641 29.09 -17.09 -15.09
N THR A 642 29.38 -16.22 -14.11
CA THR A 642 28.37 -15.82 -13.12
C THR A 642 27.46 -14.72 -13.69
N PHE A 643 26.28 -14.53 -13.09
CA PHE A 643 25.39 -13.41 -13.43
C PHE A 643 26.05 -12.04 -13.27
N ASP A 644 26.87 -11.86 -12.22
CA ASP A 644 27.53 -10.57 -11.96
C ASP A 644 28.51 -10.20 -13.10
N GLU A 645 29.27 -11.18 -13.59
CA GLU A 645 30.20 -10.99 -14.70
C GLU A 645 29.48 -10.77 -16.04
N TRP A 646 28.36 -11.47 -16.25
CA TRP A 646 27.52 -11.28 -17.43
C TRP A 646 26.84 -9.90 -17.45
N ASP A 647 26.37 -9.41 -16.30
CA ASP A 647 25.79 -8.06 -16.19
C ASP A 647 26.82 -6.98 -16.56
N LEU A 648 28.07 -7.13 -16.11
CA LEU A 648 29.14 -6.23 -16.49
C LEU A 648 29.42 -6.31 -18.01
N LEU A 649 29.46 -7.51 -18.57
CA LEU A 649 29.72 -7.71 -20.00
C LEU A 649 28.59 -7.17 -20.90
N SER A 650 27.33 -7.28 -20.46
CA SER A 650 26.15 -6.85 -21.19
C SER A 650 25.92 -5.34 -21.08
N SER A 651 26.06 -4.76 -19.89
CA SER A 651 25.95 -3.30 -19.67
C SER A 651 27.01 -2.52 -20.46
N MET A 652 28.21 -3.08 -20.62
CA MET A 652 29.28 -2.49 -21.42
C MET A 652 29.16 -2.80 -22.91
N ALA A 653 28.26 -3.69 -23.34
CA ALA A 653 28.16 -4.08 -24.75
C ALA A 653 27.91 -2.93 -25.74
N PRO A 654 27.08 -1.90 -25.42
CA PRO A 654 26.89 -0.75 -26.28
C PRO A 654 28.11 0.18 -26.36
N SER A 655 28.90 0.28 -25.29
CA SER A 655 30.09 1.14 -25.21
C SER A 655 31.36 0.49 -25.75
N LYS A 656 31.34 -0.81 -26.05
CA LYS A 656 32.45 -1.59 -26.65
C LYS A 656 33.00 -1.00 -27.95
N ALA A 657 32.19 -0.25 -28.71
CA ALA A 657 32.61 0.34 -29.97
C ALA A 657 33.39 1.66 -29.84
N PHE A 658 33.33 2.33 -28.67
CA PHE A 658 33.79 3.72 -28.55
C PHE A 658 34.88 3.94 -27.50
N VAL A 659 35.06 3.02 -26.54
CA VAL A 659 35.83 3.30 -25.32
C VAL A 659 36.56 2.02 -24.84
N HIS A 660 37.89 1.92 -25.07
CA HIS A 660 38.79 0.86 -24.55
C HIS A 660 39.09 0.96 -23.04
N PHE A 661 38.34 1.79 -22.32
CA PHE A 661 38.61 1.97 -20.91
C PHE A 661 38.19 0.69 -20.17
N TRP A 662 38.79 0.49 -19.01
CA TRP A 662 38.46 -0.53 -18.00
C TRP A 662 39.22 -1.86 -18.17
N ASN A 663 40.32 -1.94 -17.43
CA ASN A 663 41.13 -3.14 -17.13
C ASN A 663 40.34 -4.15 -16.27
N HIS A 664 39.01 -4.18 -16.41
CA HIS A 664 38.10 -5.08 -15.71
C HIS A 664 38.23 -6.48 -16.26
N ARG A 665 38.19 -7.44 -15.33
CA ARG A 665 38.44 -8.84 -15.61
C ARG A 665 37.26 -9.65 -15.14
N VAL A 666 36.91 -10.64 -15.95
CA VAL A 666 35.80 -11.56 -15.72
C VAL A 666 36.36 -12.96 -15.51
N LEU A 667 35.74 -13.72 -14.60
CA LEU A 667 36.05 -15.15 -14.41
C LEU A 667 35.19 -16.02 -15.33
N VAL A 668 35.83 -16.91 -16.08
CA VAL A 668 35.19 -17.76 -17.09
C VAL A 668 35.70 -19.19 -17.01
N TRP A 669 34.81 -20.18 -17.03
CA TRP A 669 35.17 -21.57 -17.23
C TRP A 669 34.87 -21.99 -18.65
N LYS A 670 35.81 -22.70 -19.28
CA LYS A 670 35.62 -23.23 -20.63
C LYS A 670 34.89 -24.57 -20.57
N LEU A 671 33.88 -24.74 -21.40
CA LEU A 671 33.07 -25.94 -21.50
C LEU A 671 33.52 -26.81 -22.67
N ARG A 672 33.45 -28.13 -22.49
CA ARG A 672 33.62 -29.15 -23.53
C ARG A 672 32.38 -30.04 -23.61
N PRO A 673 32.10 -30.70 -24.74
CA PRO A 673 31.06 -31.72 -24.81
C PRO A 673 31.37 -32.86 -23.83
N VAL A 674 30.34 -33.44 -23.20
CA VAL A 674 30.50 -34.70 -22.47
C VAL A 674 30.54 -35.84 -23.51
N ALA A 675 31.71 -36.43 -23.68
CA ALA A 675 31.91 -37.59 -24.54
C ALA A 675 31.87 -38.87 -23.71
N VAL A 676 31.09 -39.86 -24.16
CA VAL A 676 31.14 -41.24 -23.68
C VAL A 676 31.96 -42.04 -24.69
N ASP A 677 32.84 -42.91 -24.20
CA ASP A 677 33.85 -43.69 -24.94
C ASP A 677 33.74 -43.61 -26.47
N CYS A 678 34.64 -42.80 -27.01
CA CYS A 678 34.98 -42.56 -28.41
C CYS A 678 33.91 -42.10 -29.42
N HIS A 679 32.59 -42.35 -29.31
CA HIS A 679 31.70 -42.01 -30.44
C HIS A 679 30.26 -41.53 -30.14
N ALA A 680 29.83 -41.35 -28.89
CA ALA A 680 28.48 -40.83 -28.61
C ALA A 680 28.50 -39.64 -27.63
N GLU A 681 28.18 -38.44 -28.12
CA GLU A 681 27.91 -37.28 -27.28
C GLU A 681 26.60 -37.48 -26.51
N ILE A 682 26.61 -37.23 -25.20
CA ILE A 682 25.35 -37.08 -24.45
C ILE A 682 24.71 -35.79 -24.96
N ALA A 683 23.63 -35.91 -25.74
CA ALA A 683 22.95 -34.78 -26.34
C ALA A 683 22.56 -33.74 -25.27
N GLY A 684 23.28 -32.61 -25.24
CA GLY A 684 23.01 -31.50 -24.31
C GLY A 684 23.92 -31.37 -23.10
N GLY A 685 24.70 -32.41 -22.74
CA GLY A 685 25.62 -32.38 -21.61
C GLY A 685 26.93 -31.65 -21.91
N ARG A 686 27.36 -30.74 -21.03
CA ARG A 686 28.69 -30.11 -21.07
C ARG A 686 29.52 -30.50 -19.87
N ALA A 687 30.84 -30.51 -19.99
CA ALA A 687 31.77 -30.69 -18.88
C ALA A 687 32.68 -29.48 -18.76
N LEU A 688 33.12 -29.17 -17.53
CA LEU A 688 34.20 -28.22 -17.33
C LEU A 688 35.48 -28.78 -17.99
N GLN A 689 36.16 -27.94 -18.77
CA GLN A 689 37.47 -28.30 -19.32
C GLN A 689 38.53 -28.31 -18.22
N TRP A 690 38.39 -27.39 -17.26
CA TRP A 690 39.29 -27.22 -16.11
C TRP A 690 38.46 -26.85 -14.87
N ILE A 691 38.90 -27.32 -13.71
CA ILE A 691 38.26 -27.03 -12.41
C ILE A 691 38.49 -25.55 -12.03
N GLN A 692 39.63 -24.98 -12.40
CA GLN A 692 39.97 -23.59 -12.10
C GLN A 692 39.43 -22.63 -13.19
N PRO A 693 38.78 -21.50 -12.80
CA PRO A 693 38.37 -20.49 -13.75
C PRO A 693 39.57 -19.79 -14.39
N GLN A 694 39.37 -19.31 -15.61
CA GLN A 694 40.31 -18.41 -16.27
C GLN A 694 39.88 -16.96 -16.07
N MET A 695 40.84 -16.07 -15.84
CA MET A 695 40.60 -14.64 -15.71
C MET A 695 40.88 -13.95 -17.03
N TRP A 696 39.85 -13.42 -17.67
CA TRP A 696 39.94 -12.76 -18.98
C TRP A 696 39.63 -11.27 -18.85
N ARG A 697 40.20 -10.44 -19.72
CA ARG A 697 39.78 -9.03 -19.79
C ARG A 697 38.45 -8.93 -20.53
N LEU A 698 37.67 -7.90 -20.23
CA LEU A 698 36.35 -7.70 -20.84
C LEU A 698 36.42 -7.47 -22.36
N ASP A 699 37.57 -6.98 -22.85
CA ASP A 699 37.90 -6.79 -24.26
C ASP A 699 38.60 -8.01 -24.91
N ASP A 700 38.70 -9.15 -24.22
CA ASP A 700 39.31 -10.35 -24.78
C ASP A 700 38.58 -10.77 -26.07
N PRO A 701 39.29 -10.95 -27.21
CA PRO A 701 38.67 -11.25 -28.49
C PRO A 701 37.84 -12.54 -28.48
N ARG A 702 38.12 -13.47 -27.57
CA ARG A 702 37.33 -14.71 -27.40
C ARG A 702 35.93 -14.44 -26.85
N LEU A 703 35.76 -13.39 -26.02
CA LEU A 703 34.45 -12.95 -25.53
C LEU A 703 33.72 -12.11 -26.58
N GLN A 704 34.46 -11.32 -27.37
CA GLN A 704 33.89 -10.47 -28.42
C GLN A 704 33.23 -11.28 -29.55
N GLN A 705 33.71 -12.50 -29.81
CA GLN A 705 33.11 -13.41 -30.80
C GLN A 705 31.72 -13.90 -30.42
N VAL A 706 31.34 -13.80 -29.15
CA VAL A 706 30.03 -14.22 -28.65
C VAL A 706 29.16 -12.99 -28.46
N ARG A 707 27.95 -13.00 -29.03
CA ARG A 707 27.00 -11.90 -28.86
C ARG A 707 26.52 -11.89 -27.41
N TRP A 708 26.40 -10.71 -26.79
CA TRP A 708 26.07 -10.59 -25.36
C TRP A 708 24.73 -11.23 -24.96
N TRP A 709 23.80 -11.35 -25.92
CA TRP A 709 22.50 -12.01 -25.75
C TRP A 709 22.50 -13.52 -26.00
N GLN A 710 23.63 -14.12 -26.39
CA GLN A 710 23.76 -15.58 -26.56
C GLN A 710 23.96 -16.26 -25.22
N VAL A 711 22.86 -16.41 -24.47
CA VAL A 711 22.81 -17.10 -23.18
C VAL A 711 21.94 -18.35 -23.28
N SER A 712 22.36 -19.42 -22.61
CA SER A 712 21.64 -20.68 -22.52
C SER A 712 21.87 -21.34 -21.16
N ALA A 713 21.10 -22.38 -20.86
CA ALA A 713 21.34 -23.27 -19.75
C ALA A 713 21.61 -24.67 -20.30
N CYS A 714 22.60 -25.37 -19.75
CA CYS A 714 22.86 -26.77 -20.06
C CYS A 714 23.19 -27.55 -18.79
N SER A 715 23.04 -28.87 -18.83
CA SER A 715 23.45 -29.72 -17.71
C SER A 715 24.98 -29.87 -17.72
N ILE A 716 25.62 -29.64 -16.57
CA ILE A 716 27.09 -29.55 -16.47
C ILE A 716 27.68 -30.66 -15.60
N GLN A 717 28.66 -31.38 -16.15
CA GLN A 717 29.58 -32.23 -15.39
C GLN A 717 30.70 -31.35 -14.81
N CYS A 718 30.83 -31.37 -13.48
CA CYS A 718 31.84 -30.61 -12.75
C CYS A 718 33.06 -31.47 -12.43
#